data_AF-A0A7Y2KRP6-F1
#
_entry.id   AF-A0A7Y2KRP6-F1
#
_cell.length_a   1.000
_cell.length_b   1.000
_cell.length_c   1.000
_cell.angle_alpha   90.00
_cell.angle_beta   90.00
_cell.angle_gamma   90.00
#
_symmetry.space_group_name_H-M   'P 1'
#
loop_
_entity.id
_entity.type
_entity.pdbx_description
1 polymer ?
#
loop_
_entity_poly.entity_id
_entity_poly.type
_entity_poly.pdbx_seq_one_letter_code
_entity_poly.pdbx_strand_id
1 'polypeptide(L)'
;MVGAKATYAYDKGITGKGVTIAVIDTGIATSSAEFAGRISPDSKTFESKIARCATCAPETVTFPLDDVQGHGTEVASVALAAKNGSGVHGFAYDATLLALKIAAPDLEGVTATSVIKEADSANPMNIAPAIAYAVEKGAFVISLSLNGEAGGQAAAEQRTSMDGVVKADRLLVQSVSNFVDDKSAAPGTITRNLVGNNLENKDNFLFGVRVDSALRPPSGNGLPGDLADRTLAVVATDVSVVGKDGQITTVTGNSFAAPAIAGAAALLKQYWPQLGGKAISRILLDTATDLGDKGADQIFGAGLLNVEAAVKAQAPASAFTAADMVLARYSSLSLSGPFGSGGQLSDAVTRMTVFDRYGRDFTMTGTAAPRSRGSGLLAGAMLGTIDPPWLATSASDAKLGLASAATGPWAAARSSRLATFAFSPAAGQTVSFSANVAVGQGAGIAGSALRGVVAAPVGMSSSWSGNGWSAAFASGASRDGRSALRSVTFATPLGLGVELSDLTERGQVLGLHGPAGFALSGSRTTLATLIASRSLAGVLLSVRATAATTQVAGGSDLLRFTGPMTGTAFALDAAHRLGGGTVTLGLSSPLRLERARAVVEAPIAYDLMTGALATRLASVDLTPTAREMDVELGWSAALSPTSSLRFGVAHAFDAGHVAGAQDTAGFLSLTLR
;
A
#
# COMPACT_ATOMS: atom_id res chain seq x y z
N MET A 1 8.80 16.93 -24.28
CA MET A 1 9.84 16.04 -24.86
C MET A 1 9.52 14.58 -24.56
N VAL A 2 9.32 13.76 -25.59
CA VAL A 2 8.78 12.39 -25.50
C VAL A 2 9.84 11.34 -25.08
N GLY A 3 11.14 11.67 -25.15
CA GLY A 3 12.22 10.68 -24.93
C GLY A 3 12.52 10.29 -23.48
N ALA A 4 12.35 11.21 -22.51
CA ALA A 4 12.85 11.00 -21.14
C ALA A 4 11.85 10.35 -20.16
N LYS A 5 10.65 10.01 -20.63
CA LYS A 5 9.57 9.36 -19.85
C LYS A 5 9.18 10.07 -18.54
N ALA A 6 9.23 11.41 -18.53
CA ALA A 6 8.92 12.21 -17.34
C ALA A 6 7.45 12.14 -16.89
N THR A 7 6.51 11.71 -17.74
CA THR A 7 5.09 11.55 -17.40
C THR A 7 4.87 10.70 -16.15
N TYR A 8 5.67 9.65 -15.96
CA TYR A 8 5.58 8.78 -14.78
C TYR A 8 5.80 9.54 -13.45
N ALA A 9 6.63 10.58 -13.46
CA ALA A 9 6.84 11.45 -12.29
C ALA A 9 5.62 12.36 -12.08
N TYR A 10 5.06 12.92 -13.16
CA TYR A 10 3.89 13.79 -13.11
C TYR A 10 2.64 13.09 -12.59
N ASP A 11 2.43 11.82 -12.98
CA ASP A 11 1.32 11.00 -12.48
C ASP A 11 1.41 10.74 -10.97
N LYS A 12 2.60 10.93 -10.37
CA LYS A 12 2.86 10.86 -8.93
C LYS A 12 2.85 12.23 -8.23
N GLY A 13 2.49 13.30 -8.94
CA GLY A 13 2.50 14.67 -8.40
C GLY A 13 3.90 15.27 -8.20
N ILE A 14 4.92 14.71 -8.85
CA ILE A 14 6.29 15.20 -8.81
C ILE A 14 6.47 16.18 -9.97
N THR A 15 6.64 17.47 -9.69
CA THR A 15 6.55 18.57 -10.66
C THR A 15 7.72 19.56 -10.61
N GLY A 16 8.65 19.37 -9.67
CA GLY A 16 9.76 20.28 -9.35
C GLY A 16 9.44 21.28 -8.24
N LYS A 17 8.22 21.25 -7.69
CA LYS A 17 7.76 22.23 -6.70
C LYS A 17 8.68 22.29 -5.48
N GLY A 18 9.05 23.52 -5.09
CA GLY A 18 9.90 23.77 -3.93
C GLY A 18 11.40 23.56 -4.17
N VAL A 19 11.80 23.25 -5.41
CA VAL A 19 13.21 23.15 -5.81
C VAL A 19 13.58 24.34 -6.68
N THR A 20 14.74 24.95 -6.38
CA THR A 20 15.29 26.06 -7.17
C THR A 20 16.30 25.54 -8.20
N ILE A 21 16.09 25.88 -9.47
CA ILE A 21 17.01 25.65 -10.58
C ILE A 21 17.66 26.98 -10.95
N ALA A 22 18.98 27.06 -10.87
CA ALA A 22 19.72 28.20 -11.39
C ALA A 22 20.02 28.00 -12.87
N VAL A 23 19.71 28.99 -13.70
CA VAL A 23 20.06 29.01 -15.12
C VAL A 23 21.07 30.14 -15.32
N ILE A 24 22.32 29.75 -15.60
CA ILE A 24 23.42 30.68 -15.86
C ILE A 24 23.56 30.82 -17.38
N ASP A 25 23.06 31.92 -17.93
CA ASP A 25 22.89 32.08 -19.40
C ASP A 25 22.77 33.57 -19.82
N THR A 26 22.14 33.87 -20.96
CA THR A 26 21.99 35.23 -21.54
C THR A 26 20.94 36.11 -20.86
N GLY A 27 20.20 35.58 -19.89
CA GLY A 27 19.15 36.29 -19.17
C GLY A 27 17.84 35.51 -19.15
N ILE A 28 16.75 36.19 -18.79
CA ILE A 28 15.39 35.62 -18.86
C ILE A 28 14.39 36.66 -19.34
N ALA A 29 13.40 36.27 -20.15
CA ALA A 29 12.25 37.11 -20.44
C ALA A 29 11.37 37.28 -19.17
N THR A 30 11.62 38.33 -18.39
CA THR A 30 11.00 38.52 -17.06
C THR A 30 9.48 38.72 -17.12
N SER A 31 8.97 39.18 -18.25
CA SER A 31 7.54 39.38 -18.51
C SER A 31 6.82 38.13 -19.04
N SER A 32 7.55 37.03 -19.27
CA SER A 32 6.96 35.81 -19.83
C SER A 32 5.97 35.16 -18.85
N ALA A 33 4.76 34.87 -19.34
CA ALA A 33 3.73 34.17 -18.57
C ALA A 33 4.17 32.75 -18.16
N GLU A 34 5.12 32.16 -18.89
CA GLU A 34 5.66 30.84 -18.58
C GLU A 34 6.39 30.78 -17.25
N PHE A 35 6.92 31.89 -16.75
CA PHE A 35 7.68 31.93 -15.49
C PHE A 35 7.01 32.77 -14.40
N ALA A 36 5.77 33.21 -14.64
CA ALA A 36 5.03 34.08 -13.74
C ALA A 36 4.98 33.51 -12.31
N GLY A 37 5.41 34.31 -11.33
CA GLY A 37 5.45 33.95 -9.91
C GLY A 37 6.54 32.93 -9.53
N ARG A 38 7.37 32.48 -10.47
CA ARG A 38 8.41 31.46 -10.24
C ARG A 38 9.82 31.94 -10.55
N ILE A 39 9.99 33.15 -11.10
CA ILE A 39 11.29 33.82 -11.14
C ILE A 39 11.64 34.25 -9.71
N SER A 40 12.76 33.75 -9.20
CA SER A 40 13.29 34.11 -7.89
C SER A 40 13.59 35.61 -7.84
N PRO A 41 13.25 36.32 -6.76
CA PRO A 41 13.63 37.72 -6.56
C PRO A 41 15.15 37.92 -6.44
N ASP A 42 15.90 36.85 -6.19
CA ASP A 42 17.38 36.87 -6.18
C ASP A 42 17.99 36.78 -7.59
N SER A 43 17.18 36.65 -8.66
CA SER A 43 17.69 36.62 -10.04
C SER A 43 18.42 37.91 -10.36
N LYS A 44 19.61 37.81 -10.96
CA LYS A 44 20.48 38.98 -11.16
C LYS A 44 21.44 38.86 -12.34
N THR A 45 22.09 39.98 -12.62
CA THR A 45 23.18 40.15 -13.58
C THR A 45 24.51 40.39 -12.84
N PHE A 46 25.63 40.25 -13.54
CA PHE A 46 26.97 40.41 -12.98
C PHE A 46 27.73 41.55 -13.65
N GLU A 47 28.46 42.29 -12.83
CA GLU A 47 29.27 43.42 -13.28
C GLU A 47 30.52 42.94 -14.03
N SER A 48 30.79 43.53 -15.19
CA SER A 48 31.99 43.26 -15.99
C SER A 48 32.93 44.45 -15.94
N LYS A 49 34.17 44.24 -15.48
CA LYS A 49 35.23 45.25 -15.54
C LYS A 49 35.91 45.19 -16.90
N ILE A 50 35.98 46.32 -17.59
CA ILE A 50 36.62 46.44 -18.89
C ILE A 50 37.51 47.68 -18.95
N ALA A 51 38.36 47.76 -19.97
CA ALA A 51 38.99 49.00 -20.39
C ALA A 51 38.75 49.17 -21.90
N ARG A 52 38.28 50.34 -22.33
CA ARG A 52 37.98 50.63 -23.75
C ARG A 52 39.21 50.59 -24.66
N CYS A 53 40.39 50.78 -24.09
CA CYS A 53 41.68 50.75 -24.76
C CYS A 53 42.79 50.44 -23.73
N ALA A 54 43.99 50.09 -24.20
CA ALA A 54 45.11 49.70 -23.33
C ALA A 54 45.53 50.78 -22.31
N THR A 55 45.23 52.05 -22.57
CA THR A 55 45.56 53.20 -21.70
C THR A 55 44.33 53.85 -21.07
N CYS A 56 43.13 53.36 -21.36
CA CYS A 56 41.88 53.89 -20.85
C CYS A 56 41.69 53.48 -19.39
N ALA A 57 41.08 54.35 -18.58
CA ALA A 57 40.71 53.98 -17.22
C ALA A 57 39.72 52.80 -17.26
N PRO A 58 39.83 51.82 -16.34
CA PRO A 58 38.88 50.73 -16.27
C PRO A 58 37.50 51.26 -15.85
N GLU A 59 36.45 50.71 -16.44
CA GLU A 59 35.06 50.98 -16.08
C GLU A 59 34.31 49.67 -15.82
N THR A 60 33.16 49.79 -15.18
CA THR A 60 32.27 48.66 -14.90
C THR A 60 31.02 48.78 -15.77
N VAL A 61 30.65 47.68 -16.43
CA VAL A 61 29.45 47.58 -17.27
C VAL A 61 28.57 46.46 -16.75
N THR A 62 27.25 46.70 -16.75
CA THR A 62 26.25 45.73 -16.32
C THR A 62 25.06 45.79 -17.28
N PHE A 63 24.56 44.62 -17.68
CA PHE A 63 23.41 44.52 -18.58
C PHE A 63 22.13 44.16 -17.83
N PRO A 64 20.95 44.69 -18.22
CA PRO A 64 19.67 44.30 -17.64
C PRO A 64 19.44 42.79 -17.68
N LEU A 65 18.71 42.26 -16.70
CA LEU A 65 18.40 40.82 -16.60
C LEU A 65 17.60 40.30 -17.80
N ASP A 66 16.81 41.16 -18.44
CA ASP A 66 16.00 40.79 -19.60
C ASP A 66 16.85 40.16 -20.71
N ASP A 67 16.32 39.08 -21.26
CA ASP A 67 16.99 38.31 -22.29
C ASP A 67 16.81 38.96 -23.66
N VAL A 68 17.84 39.67 -24.10
CA VAL A 68 17.87 40.29 -25.44
C VAL A 68 18.29 39.29 -26.52
N GLN A 69 19.03 38.25 -26.16
CA GLN A 69 19.55 37.23 -27.08
C GLN A 69 18.53 36.12 -27.32
N GLY A 70 17.90 35.61 -26.26
CA GLY A 70 16.83 34.60 -26.31
C GLY A 70 17.22 33.22 -25.80
N HIS A 71 18.51 32.87 -25.87
CA HIS A 71 19.02 31.55 -25.54
C HIS A 71 18.71 31.16 -24.08
N GLY A 72 18.92 32.06 -23.12
CA GLY A 72 18.63 31.82 -21.71
C GLY A 72 17.15 31.53 -21.42
N THR A 73 16.24 32.22 -22.13
CA THR A 73 14.80 31.97 -22.03
C THR A 73 14.42 30.60 -22.60
N GLU A 74 14.99 30.23 -23.74
CA GLU A 74 14.77 28.92 -24.38
C GLU A 74 15.31 27.77 -23.52
N VAL A 75 16.50 27.94 -22.92
CA VAL A 75 17.10 27.01 -21.97
C VAL A 75 16.23 26.87 -20.71
N ALA A 76 15.79 27.98 -20.13
CA ALA A 76 14.89 27.98 -18.97
C ALA A 76 13.54 27.31 -19.30
N SER A 77 13.03 27.49 -20.53
CA SER A 77 11.79 26.87 -20.98
C SER A 77 11.85 25.35 -20.91
N VAL A 78 12.96 24.75 -21.37
CA VAL A 78 13.20 23.29 -21.27
C VAL A 78 13.18 22.82 -19.81
N ALA A 79 13.83 23.54 -18.92
CA ALA A 79 13.92 23.14 -17.52
C ALA A 79 12.57 23.24 -16.81
N LEU A 80 11.83 24.36 -16.97
CA LEU A 80 10.73 24.72 -16.06
C LEU A 80 9.63 25.62 -16.64
N ALA A 81 9.43 25.72 -17.96
CA ALA A 81 8.22 26.38 -18.51
C ALA A 81 6.94 25.80 -17.88
N ALA A 82 5.91 26.64 -17.69
CA ALA A 82 4.74 26.28 -16.89
C ALA A 82 3.89 25.22 -17.59
N LYS A 83 3.27 24.34 -16.81
CA LYS A 83 2.21 23.47 -17.32
C LYS A 83 0.86 24.18 -17.16
N ASN A 84 0.57 25.10 -18.08
CA ASN A 84 -0.60 25.99 -18.04
C ASN A 84 -1.74 25.58 -19.00
N GLY A 85 -1.64 24.41 -19.66
CA GLY A 85 -2.61 23.93 -20.63
C GLY A 85 -2.48 24.55 -22.03
N SER A 86 -1.45 25.36 -22.27
CA SER A 86 -1.09 25.94 -23.55
C SER A 86 0.34 25.53 -23.95
N GLY A 87 0.60 25.38 -25.24
CA GLY A 87 1.94 25.17 -25.77
C GLY A 87 2.72 23.98 -25.18
N VAL A 88 3.90 24.26 -24.66
CA VAL A 88 4.85 23.28 -24.11
C VAL A 88 5.13 23.59 -22.64
N HIS A 89 5.62 22.59 -21.89
CA HIS A 89 6.07 22.78 -20.51
C HIS A 89 7.46 22.19 -20.30
N GLY A 90 8.16 22.70 -19.29
CA GLY A 90 9.47 22.22 -18.90
C GLY A 90 9.40 20.91 -18.10
N PHE A 91 10.56 20.31 -17.85
CA PHE A 91 10.66 19.08 -17.06
C PHE A 91 10.14 19.25 -15.63
N ALA A 92 10.55 20.33 -14.96
CA ALA A 92 10.20 20.69 -13.59
C ALA A 92 9.34 21.96 -13.58
N TYR A 93 8.15 21.87 -14.17
CA TYR A 93 7.29 23.01 -14.47
C TYR A 93 6.76 23.81 -13.26
N ASP A 94 6.91 23.29 -12.03
CA ASP A 94 6.60 24.03 -10.78
C ASP A 94 7.85 24.46 -9.99
N ALA A 95 9.05 24.24 -10.54
CA ALA A 95 10.29 24.70 -9.91
C ALA A 95 10.42 26.22 -9.93
N THR A 96 11.25 26.74 -9.03
CA THR A 96 11.65 28.15 -8.97
C THR A 96 12.88 28.37 -9.85
N LEU A 97 12.85 29.39 -10.71
CA LEU A 97 13.98 29.80 -11.55
C LEU A 97 14.82 30.86 -10.85
N LEU A 98 16.12 30.59 -10.69
CA LEU A 98 17.11 31.62 -10.38
C LEU A 98 17.86 31.96 -11.68
N ALA A 99 17.45 33.05 -12.35
CA ALA A 99 18.08 33.47 -13.59
C ALA A 99 19.33 34.31 -13.31
N LEU A 100 20.48 33.89 -13.86
CA LEU A 100 21.78 34.50 -13.65
C LEU A 100 22.41 34.87 -14.99
N LYS A 101 22.36 36.16 -15.33
CA LYS A 101 22.85 36.66 -16.62
C LYS A 101 24.35 36.91 -16.59
N ILE A 102 25.10 36.28 -17.50
CA ILE A 102 26.56 36.38 -17.55
C ILE A 102 27.09 36.90 -18.90
N ALA A 103 26.29 37.64 -19.65
CA ALA A 103 26.67 38.14 -20.96
C ALA A 103 27.94 39.00 -20.95
N ALA A 104 28.74 38.87 -22.00
CA ALA A 104 29.96 39.64 -22.20
C ALA A 104 29.67 41.04 -22.77
N PRO A 105 30.51 42.03 -22.46
CA PRO A 105 30.49 43.30 -23.16
C PRO A 105 31.04 43.14 -24.58
N ASP A 106 30.33 43.69 -25.56
CA ASP A 106 30.79 43.82 -26.94
C ASP A 106 31.78 45.00 -27.03
N LEU A 107 33.04 44.68 -27.29
CA LEU A 107 34.13 45.64 -27.43
C LEU A 107 34.49 45.91 -28.89
N GLU A 108 33.80 45.29 -29.85
CA GLU A 108 34.09 45.49 -31.26
C GLU A 108 33.74 46.94 -31.68
N GLY A 109 34.73 47.65 -32.24
CA GLY A 109 34.55 49.03 -32.68
C GLY A 109 34.25 50.04 -31.57
N VAL A 110 34.46 49.68 -30.29
CA VAL A 110 34.24 50.59 -29.17
C VAL A 110 35.22 51.76 -29.18
N THR A 111 34.69 52.97 -29.02
CA THR A 111 35.44 54.21 -28.86
C THR A 111 35.32 54.74 -27.42
N ALA A 112 36.04 55.82 -27.10
CA ALA A 112 36.00 56.44 -25.78
C ALA A 112 34.58 56.90 -25.34
N THR A 113 33.63 57.07 -26.27
CA THR A 113 32.27 57.58 -26.00
C THR A 113 31.13 56.66 -26.45
N SER A 114 31.43 55.52 -27.09
CA SER A 114 30.38 54.62 -27.58
C SER A 114 29.65 53.89 -26.44
N VAL A 115 28.37 53.59 -26.63
CA VAL A 115 27.65 52.69 -25.72
C VAL A 115 28.17 51.28 -25.92
N ILE A 116 28.50 50.60 -24.82
CA ILE A 116 28.94 49.20 -24.85
C ILE A 116 27.69 48.33 -24.87
N LYS A 117 27.57 47.53 -25.92
CA LYS A 117 26.45 46.61 -26.10
C LYS A 117 26.75 45.30 -25.41
N GLU A 118 25.70 44.52 -25.20
CA GLU A 118 25.83 43.12 -24.83
C GLU A 118 26.27 42.32 -26.06
N ALA A 119 27.27 41.46 -25.91
CA ALA A 119 27.75 40.56 -26.94
C ALA A 119 26.94 39.25 -26.95
N ASP A 120 26.95 38.55 -28.09
CA ASP A 120 26.36 37.21 -28.25
C ASP A 120 27.20 36.09 -27.61
N SER A 121 27.97 36.42 -26.57
CA SER A 121 28.85 35.49 -25.85
C SER A 121 28.78 35.71 -24.35
N ALA A 122 29.11 34.67 -23.58
CA ALA A 122 29.21 34.75 -22.13
C ALA A 122 30.57 35.31 -21.70
N ASN A 123 30.61 36.07 -20.60
CA ASN A 123 31.84 36.50 -19.96
C ASN A 123 32.36 35.37 -19.05
N PRO A 124 33.51 34.72 -19.37
CA PRO A 124 34.02 33.60 -18.57
C PRO A 124 34.34 33.98 -17.11
N MET A 125 34.63 35.26 -16.84
CA MET A 125 34.88 35.78 -15.49
C MET A 125 33.62 35.79 -14.62
N ASN A 126 32.43 35.82 -15.23
CA ASN A 126 31.16 35.86 -14.50
C ASN A 126 30.62 34.48 -14.15
N ILE A 127 31.20 33.40 -14.69
CA ILE A 127 30.75 32.01 -14.43
C ILE A 127 30.97 31.64 -12.96
N ALA A 128 32.17 31.83 -12.43
CA ALA A 128 32.50 31.49 -11.05
C ALA A 128 31.65 32.24 -10.01
N PRO A 129 31.50 33.58 -10.06
CA PRO A 129 30.62 34.29 -9.13
C PRO A 129 29.15 33.92 -9.32
N ALA A 130 28.70 33.58 -10.54
CA ALA A 130 27.33 33.09 -10.75
C ALA A 130 27.09 31.72 -10.10
N ILE A 131 28.03 30.78 -10.23
CA ILE A 131 27.96 29.48 -9.55
C ILE A 131 27.95 29.67 -8.02
N ALA A 132 28.86 30.48 -7.49
CA ALA A 132 28.93 30.74 -6.05
C ALA A 132 27.64 31.37 -5.52
N TYR A 133 27.08 32.34 -6.25
CA TYR A 133 25.83 33.00 -5.90
C TYR A 133 24.62 32.05 -5.99
N ALA A 134 24.58 31.16 -6.98
CA ALA A 134 23.53 30.14 -7.07
C ALA A 134 23.53 29.22 -5.84
N VAL A 135 24.71 28.77 -5.40
CA VAL A 135 24.86 27.97 -4.18
C VAL A 135 24.43 28.76 -2.94
N GLU A 136 24.87 30.02 -2.82
CA GLU A 136 24.51 30.93 -1.71
C GLU A 136 22.99 31.09 -1.58
N LYS A 137 22.29 31.25 -2.71
CA LYS A 137 20.82 31.41 -2.77
C LYS A 137 20.05 30.09 -2.71
N GLY A 138 20.74 28.99 -2.43
CA GLY A 138 20.13 27.70 -2.19
C GLY A 138 19.59 27.01 -3.46
N ALA A 139 20.07 27.38 -4.65
CA ALA A 139 19.78 26.61 -5.85
C ALA A 139 20.25 25.17 -5.64
N PHE A 140 19.37 24.21 -5.95
CA PHE A 140 19.72 22.80 -5.82
C PHE A 140 20.58 22.34 -7.00
N VAL A 141 20.18 22.75 -8.20
CA VAL A 141 20.82 22.40 -9.45
C VAL A 141 21.10 23.65 -10.29
N ILE A 142 22.29 23.70 -10.88
CA ILE A 142 22.78 24.77 -11.74
C ILE A 142 22.86 24.23 -13.16
N SER A 143 22.13 24.83 -14.09
CA SER A 143 22.21 24.57 -15.52
C SER A 143 23.14 25.58 -16.17
N LEU A 144 24.15 25.07 -16.88
CA LEU A 144 25.17 25.85 -17.58
C LEU A 144 25.25 25.41 -19.04
N SER A 145 24.48 26.05 -19.91
CA SER A 145 24.38 25.68 -21.32
C SER A 145 25.43 26.38 -22.19
N LEU A 146 26.69 26.32 -21.77
CA LEU A 146 27.81 26.93 -22.46
C LEU A 146 29.07 26.07 -22.38
N ASN A 147 30.00 26.37 -23.28
CA ASN A 147 31.35 25.80 -23.34
C ASN A 147 32.36 26.90 -23.62
N GLY A 148 33.65 26.56 -23.60
CA GLY A 148 34.73 27.48 -23.91
C GLY A 148 35.98 27.22 -23.08
N GLU A 149 36.95 28.11 -23.24
CA GLU A 149 38.24 28.05 -22.56
C GLU A 149 38.38 29.19 -21.56
N ALA A 150 39.05 28.92 -20.45
CA ALA A 150 39.38 29.93 -19.45
C ALA A 150 40.69 29.55 -18.75
N GLY A 151 41.62 30.50 -18.66
CA GLY A 151 42.92 30.32 -18.00
C GLY A 151 43.13 31.27 -16.82
N GLY A 152 44.29 31.15 -16.17
CA GLY A 152 44.71 32.08 -15.11
C GLY A 152 43.73 32.14 -13.93
N GLN A 153 43.39 33.36 -13.50
CA GLN A 153 42.52 33.59 -12.35
C GLN A 153 41.11 33.03 -12.56
N ALA A 154 40.54 33.14 -13.76
CA ALA A 154 39.21 32.61 -14.09
C ALA A 154 39.12 31.10 -13.82
N ALA A 155 40.15 30.35 -14.24
CA ALA A 155 40.22 28.91 -14.02
C ALA A 155 40.23 28.54 -12.52
N ALA A 156 41.02 29.27 -11.72
CA ALA A 156 41.11 29.07 -10.28
C ALA A 156 39.79 29.40 -9.55
N GLU A 157 39.11 30.46 -9.97
CA GLU A 157 37.81 30.86 -9.42
C GLU A 157 36.70 29.88 -9.81
N GLN A 158 36.69 29.40 -11.05
CA GLN A 158 35.76 28.36 -11.51
C GLN A 158 35.93 27.08 -10.67
N ARG A 159 37.17 26.63 -10.46
CA ARG A 159 37.47 25.49 -9.59
C ARG A 159 36.91 25.69 -8.17
N THR A 160 37.21 26.85 -7.57
CA THR A 160 36.77 27.19 -6.21
C THR A 160 35.24 27.24 -6.11
N SER A 161 34.55 27.77 -7.13
CA SER A 161 33.09 27.82 -7.15
C SER A 161 32.45 26.42 -7.22
N MET A 162 33.05 25.50 -7.99
CA MET A 162 32.60 24.11 -8.05
C MET A 162 32.89 23.34 -6.76
N ASP A 163 33.98 23.65 -6.06
CA ASP A 163 34.22 23.12 -4.70
C ASP A 163 33.08 23.54 -3.75
N GLY A 164 32.53 24.75 -3.93
CA GLY A 164 31.32 25.21 -3.23
C GLY A 164 30.08 24.38 -3.56
N VAL A 165 29.88 24.02 -4.83
CA VAL A 165 28.79 23.12 -5.28
C VAL A 165 28.90 21.76 -4.59
N VAL A 166 30.09 21.17 -4.57
CA VAL A 166 30.35 19.88 -3.90
C VAL A 166 30.10 19.98 -2.40
N LYS A 167 30.64 21.02 -1.74
CA LYS A 167 30.50 21.22 -0.29
C LYS A 167 29.04 21.42 0.14
N ALA A 168 28.23 22.08 -0.68
CA ALA A 168 26.80 22.27 -0.43
C ALA A 168 25.93 21.10 -0.94
N ASP A 169 26.56 20.03 -1.45
CA ASP A 169 25.96 18.87 -2.09
C ASP A 169 24.86 19.26 -3.10
N ARG A 170 25.24 20.18 -3.99
CA ARG A 170 24.45 20.67 -5.13
C ARG A 170 24.90 19.98 -6.41
N LEU A 171 24.16 20.17 -7.49
CA LEU A 171 24.46 19.58 -8.79
C LEU A 171 24.73 20.69 -9.82
N LEU A 172 25.81 20.56 -10.58
CA LEU A 172 26.02 21.37 -11.78
C LEU A 172 25.85 20.48 -13.01
N VAL A 173 25.06 20.96 -13.97
CA VAL A 173 24.81 20.30 -15.24
C VAL A 173 25.26 21.22 -16.36
N GLN A 174 26.18 20.75 -17.18
CA GLN A 174 26.69 21.50 -18.33
C GLN A 174 26.29 20.81 -19.64
N SER A 175 26.25 21.52 -20.76
CA SER A 175 26.09 20.92 -22.09
C SER A 175 27.43 20.59 -22.73
N VAL A 176 27.53 19.51 -23.50
CA VAL A 176 28.68 19.24 -24.40
C VAL A 176 28.71 20.28 -25.54
N SER A 177 29.89 20.56 -26.10
CA SER A 177 30.06 21.47 -27.24
C SER A 177 29.37 20.96 -28.50
N ASN A 178 28.85 21.87 -29.33
CA ASN A 178 28.21 21.52 -30.59
C ASN A 178 29.23 21.27 -31.73
N PHE A 179 30.53 21.52 -31.50
CA PHE A 179 31.57 21.51 -32.55
C PHE A 179 32.32 20.18 -32.60
N VAL A 180 32.47 19.61 -33.81
CA VAL A 180 32.98 18.24 -34.04
C VAL A 180 34.38 17.99 -33.49
N ASP A 181 35.25 18.99 -33.57
CA ASP A 181 36.65 18.86 -33.18
C ASP A 181 36.89 19.26 -31.70
N ASP A 182 35.82 19.57 -30.96
CA ASP A 182 35.90 20.01 -29.58
C ASP A 182 35.74 18.84 -28.59
N LYS A 183 36.71 18.74 -27.68
CA LYS A 183 36.65 17.85 -26.53
C LYS A 183 36.32 18.70 -25.31
N SER A 184 35.04 18.73 -24.93
CA SER A 184 34.53 19.67 -23.92
C SER A 184 35.18 19.50 -22.54
N ALA A 185 35.73 18.33 -22.23
CA ALA A 185 36.48 18.08 -21.00
C ALA A 185 38.01 18.15 -21.17
N ALA A 186 38.57 18.70 -22.25
CA ALA A 186 40.02 18.79 -22.43
C ALA A 186 40.70 19.77 -21.44
N PRO A 187 42.01 19.65 -21.15
CA PRO A 187 42.75 20.65 -20.38
C PRO A 187 42.58 22.07 -20.95
N GLY A 188 42.38 23.06 -20.06
CA GLY A 188 42.17 24.47 -20.44
C GLY A 188 40.71 24.87 -20.69
N THR A 189 39.80 23.90 -20.76
CA THR A 189 38.35 24.16 -20.88
C THR A 189 37.73 24.60 -19.55
N ILE A 190 36.63 25.37 -19.63
CA ILE A 190 35.81 25.73 -18.47
C ILE A 190 35.36 24.48 -17.71
N THR A 191 34.94 23.44 -18.41
CA THR A 191 34.56 22.16 -17.80
C THR A 191 35.70 21.60 -16.96
N ARG A 192 36.90 21.49 -17.53
CA ARG A 192 38.05 20.93 -16.81
C ARG A 192 38.42 21.76 -15.59
N ASN A 193 38.27 23.08 -15.65
CA ASN A 193 38.45 23.95 -14.49
C ASN A 193 37.43 23.62 -13.37
N LEU A 194 36.16 23.43 -13.72
CA LEU A 194 35.09 23.09 -12.77
C LEU A 194 35.32 21.71 -12.14
N VAL A 195 35.49 20.67 -12.96
CA VAL A 195 35.62 19.28 -12.45
C VAL A 195 36.97 19.00 -11.81
N GLY A 196 38.00 19.78 -12.16
CA GLY A 196 39.39 19.59 -11.74
C GLY A 196 40.19 18.67 -12.65
N ASN A 197 41.51 18.79 -12.60
CA ASN A 197 42.41 18.04 -13.49
C ASN A 197 42.33 16.53 -13.27
N ASN A 198 42.13 16.09 -12.03
CA ASN A 198 41.93 14.67 -11.70
C ASN A 198 40.45 14.31 -11.52
N LEU A 199 39.54 15.16 -12.03
CA LEU A 199 38.08 14.96 -11.98
C LEU A 199 37.54 14.89 -10.54
N GLU A 200 38.15 15.61 -9.61
CA GLU A 200 37.86 15.57 -8.17
C GLU A 200 36.39 15.94 -7.86
N ASN A 201 35.78 16.80 -8.67
CA ASN A 201 34.42 17.28 -8.47
C ASN A 201 33.38 16.55 -9.36
N LYS A 202 33.77 15.48 -10.07
CA LYS A 202 32.91 14.84 -11.08
C LYS A 202 31.61 14.27 -10.52
N ASP A 203 31.59 13.88 -9.24
CA ASP A 203 30.42 13.28 -8.59
C ASP A 203 29.23 14.24 -8.46
N ASN A 204 29.48 15.55 -8.38
CA ASN A 204 28.44 16.59 -8.34
C ASN A 204 28.27 17.31 -9.68
N PHE A 205 28.78 16.71 -10.76
CA PHE A 205 28.72 17.22 -12.12
C PHE A 205 28.05 16.21 -13.05
N LEU A 206 27.27 16.71 -14.01
CA LEU A 206 26.74 15.95 -15.13
C LEU A 206 26.91 16.74 -16.43
N PHE A 207 27.02 15.99 -17.53
CA PHE A 207 26.99 16.54 -18.88
C PHE A 207 25.70 16.13 -19.62
N GLY A 208 25.22 17.01 -20.48
CA GLY A 208 24.15 16.73 -21.43
C GLY A 208 24.66 16.72 -22.88
N VAL A 209 24.30 15.67 -23.62
CA VAL A 209 24.55 15.54 -25.06
C VAL A 209 23.25 15.28 -25.80
N ARG A 210 23.09 15.84 -27.00
CA ARG A 210 21.84 15.73 -27.77
C ARG A 210 21.78 14.45 -28.61
N VAL A 211 20.56 13.95 -28.75
CA VAL A 211 20.12 13.05 -29.81
C VAL A 211 18.86 13.60 -30.48
N ASP A 212 18.48 13.03 -31.62
CA ASP A 212 17.19 13.30 -32.26
C ASP A 212 16.04 12.46 -31.68
N SER A 213 14.81 12.68 -32.17
CA SER A 213 13.63 11.94 -31.73
C SER A 213 13.66 10.44 -32.07
N ALA A 214 14.52 10.03 -33.00
CA ALA A 214 14.80 8.64 -33.36
C ALA A 214 16.00 8.07 -32.58
N LEU A 215 16.49 8.80 -31.56
CA LEU A 215 17.63 8.45 -30.70
C LEU A 215 18.96 8.34 -31.46
N ARG A 216 19.10 9.06 -32.58
CA ARG A 216 20.35 9.11 -33.35
C ARG A 216 21.18 10.32 -32.91
N PRO A 217 22.51 10.19 -32.82
CA PRO A 217 23.38 11.34 -32.61
C PRO A 217 23.42 12.21 -33.88
N PRO A 218 23.76 13.51 -33.77
CA PRO A 218 23.98 14.34 -34.95
C PRO A 218 25.21 13.86 -35.73
N SER A 219 25.28 14.19 -37.03
CA SER A 219 26.42 13.81 -37.91
C SER A 219 27.76 14.45 -37.49
N GLY A 220 27.71 15.45 -36.63
CA GLY A 220 28.86 16.09 -36.00
C GLY A 220 28.48 16.66 -34.64
N ASN A 221 29.30 16.37 -33.63
CA ASN A 221 29.13 16.86 -32.26
C ASN A 221 30.47 16.93 -31.54
N GLY A 222 30.58 17.79 -30.54
CA GLY A 222 31.66 17.69 -29.57
C GLY A 222 31.55 16.41 -28.75
N LEU A 223 32.66 16.04 -28.13
CA LEU A 223 32.75 14.83 -27.31
C LEU A 223 32.91 15.16 -25.82
N PRO A 224 32.32 14.35 -24.92
CA PRO A 224 32.45 14.55 -23.48
C PRO A 224 33.86 14.23 -22.96
N GLY A 225 34.68 13.49 -23.73
CA GLY A 225 36.04 13.11 -23.34
C GLY A 225 36.03 12.22 -22.09
N ASP A 226 36.87 12.56 -21.11
CA ASP A 226 37.02 11.80 -19.86
C ASP A 226 35.75 11.76 -18.99
N LEU A 227 34.71 12.51 -19.35
CA LEU A 227 33.43 12.59 -18.65
C LEU A 227 32.29 11.83 -19.36
N ALA A 228 32.61 10.91 -20.28
CA ALA A 228 31.61 10.03 -20.89
C ALA A 228 30.77 9.28 -19.83
N ASP A 229 31.39 8.81 -18.74
CA ASP A 229 30.71 8.15 -17.61
C ASP A 229 29.83 9.08 -16.77
N ARG A 230 29.89 10.39 -17.03
CA ARG A 230 29.11 11.45 -16.38
C ARG A 230 28.17 12.17 -17.34
N THR A 231 28.03 11.67 -18.56
CA THR A 231 27.23 12.29 -19.63
C THR A 231 25.90 11.55 -19.80
N LEU A 232 24.82 12.28 -20.04
CA LEU A 232 23.50 11.73 -20.37
C LEU A 232 23.04 12.26 -21.71
N ALA A 233 22.55 11.35 -22.55
CA ALA A 233 21.88 11.71 -23.80
C ALA A 233 20.46 12.22 -23.51
N VAL A 234 20.04 13.23 -24.25
CA VAL A 234 18.69 13.82 -24.20
C VAL A 234 18.22 14.12 -25.61
N VAL A 235 16.93 13.91 -25.89
CA VAL A 235 16.31 14.39 -27.13
C VAL A 235 16.31 15.92 -27.12
N ALA A 236 17.28 16.51 -27.83
CA ALA A 236 17.56 17.95 -27.86
C ALA A 236 17.82 18.46 -29.29
N THR A 237 17.20 17.78 -30.25
CA THR A 237 17.08 18.18 -31.66
C THR A 237 15.61 18.39 -31.97
N ASP A 238 15.30 19.50 -32.61
CA ASP A 238 13.95 19.95 -33.00
C ASP A 238 12.97 19.96 -31.82
N VAL A 239 13.42 20.52 -30.70
CA VAL A 239 12.63 20.64 -29.48
C VAL A 239 11.86 21.96 -29.49
N SER A 240 10.54 21.89 -29.27
CA SER A 240 9.72 23.08 -29.08
C SER A 240 9.91 23.68 -27.69
N VAL A 241 10.17 24.99 -27.64
CA VAL A 241 10.38 25.80 -26.43
C VAL A 241 9.63 27.12 -26.56
N VAL A 242 9.48 27.85 -25.45
CA VAL A 242 8.95 29.21 -25.46
C VAL A 242 10.12 30.20 -25.51
N GLY A 243 10.14 31.03 -26.56
CA GLY A 243 11.16 32.06 -26.77
C GLY A 243 10.93 33.32 -25.93
N LYS A 244 11.86 34.26 -26.03
CA LYS A 244 11.81 35.56 -25.31
C LYS A 244 10.62 36.45 -25.64
N ASP A 245 10.00 36.24 -26.80
CA ASP A 245 8.80 36.94 -27.27
C ASP A 245 7.49 36.23 -26.85
N GLY A 246 7.60 35.13 -26.10
CA GLY A 246 6.47 34.29 -25.69
C GLY A 246 5.94 33.36 -26.79
N GLN A 247 6.57 33.36 -27.99
CA GLN A 247 6.17 32.46 -29.07
C GLN A 247 6.82 31.09 -28.90
N ILE A 248 6.14 30.06 -29.41
CA ILE A 248 6.72 28.72 -29.49
C ILE A 248 7.68 28.71 -30.67
N THR A 249 8.94 28.37 -30.40
CA THR A 249 9.99 28.19 -31.41
C THR A 249 10.59 26.80 -31.28
N THR A 250 11.29 26.36 -32.32
CA THR A 250 11.97 25.06 -32.36
C THR A 250 13.46 25.29 -32.26
N VAL A 251 14.11 24.58 -31.34
CA VAL A 251 15.53 24.71 -31.06
C VAL A 251 16.26 23.37 -31.17
N THR A 252 17.55 23.45 -31.50
CA THR A 252 18.40 22.29 -31.77
C THR A 252 19.81 22.56 -31.24
N GLY A 253 20.30 21.75 -30.29
CA GLY A 253 21.62 21.95 -29.69
C GLY A 253 21.82 21.22 -28.36
N ASN A 254 23.08 20.93 -28.02
CA ASN A 254 23.41 20.33 -26.72
C ASN A 254 23.03 21.25 -25.54
N SER A 255 22.92 22.56 -25.78
CA SER A 255 22.43 23.55 -24.83
C SER A 255 21.08 23.20 -24.21
N PHE A 256 20.25 22.40 -24.88
CA PHE A 256 18.94 21.98 -24.40
C PHE A 256 18.94 20.63 -23.68
N ALA A 257 20.06 19.89 -23.71
CA ALA A 257 20.22 18.66 -22.94
C ALA A 257 20.50 18.95 -21.45
N ALA A 258 21.34 19.94 -21.16
CA ALA A 258 21.64 20.36 -19.78
C ALA A 258 20.41 20.78 -18.95
N PRO A 259 19.53 21.68 -19.43
CA PRO A 259 18.35 22.09 -18.67
C PRO A 259 17.33 20.94 -18.48
N ALA A 260 17.29 19.98 -19.41
CA ALA A 260 16.43 18.80 -19.26
C ALA A 260 16.90 17.89 -18.11
N ILE A 261 18.22 17.63 -18.03
CA ILE A 261 18.83 16.89 -16.92
C ILE A 261 18.67 17.66 -15.61
N ALA A 262 18.84 18.99 -15.62
CA ALA A 262 18.62 19.83 -14.45
C ALA A 262 17.15 19.75 -13.96
N GLY A 263 16.18 19.81 -14.87
CA GLY A 263 14.78 19.60 -14.56
C GLY A 263 14.50 18.21 -13.98
N ALA A 264 15.05 17.15 -14.57
CA ALA A 264 14.94 15.79 -14.03
C ALA A 264 15.55 15.66 -12.62
N ALA A 265 16.70 16.28 -12.36
CA ALA A 265 17.30 16.33 -11.04
C ALA A 265 16.40 17.06 -10.02
N ALA A 266 15.72 18.13 -10.44
CA ALA A 266 14.76 18.83 -9.59
C ALA A 266 13.52 17.98 -9.26
N LEU A 267 13.02 17.17 -10.20
CA LEU A 267 11.96 16.19 -9.92
C LEU A 267 12.39 15.19 -8.83
N LEU A 268 13.59 14.62 -8.95
CA LEU A 268 14.13 13.70 -7.94
C LEU A 268 14.31 14.38 -6.59
N LYS A 269 14.76 15.64 -6.57
CA LYS A 269 14.97 16.39 -5.33
C LYS A 269 13.67 16.72 -4.60
N GLN A 270 12.59 17.03 -5.33
CA GLN A 270 11.28 17.21 -4.71
C GLN A 270 10.83 15.92 -4.04
N TYR A 271 10.96 14.79 -4.73
CA TYR A 271 10.45 13.51 -4.23
C TYR A 271 11.29 12.93 -3.09
N TRP A 272 12.62 13.12 -3.13
CA TRP A 272 13.54 12.74 -2.06
C TRP A 272 14.37 13.94 -1.57
N PRO A 273 13.80 14.82 -0.72
CA PRO A 273 14.49 16.01 -0.21
C PRO A 273 15.79 15.72 0.56
N GLN A 274 15.95 14.51 1.09
CA GLN A 274 17.15 14.05 1.79
C GLN A 274 18.34 13.79 0.85
N LEU A 275 18.11 13.57 -0.45
CA LEU A 275 19.20 13.30 -1.39
C LEU A 275 19.86 14.59 -1.87
N GLY A 276 21.19 14.61 -1.89
CA GLY A 276 21.96 15.70 -2.48
C GLY A 276 22.40 15.43 -3.91
N GLY A 277 23.14 16.39 -4.47
CA GLY A 277 23.58 16.40 -5.86
C GLY A 277 24.37 15.16 -6.25
N LYS A 278 25.25 14.67 -5.36
CA LYS A 278 26.03 13.45 -5.62
C LYS A 278 25.16 12.20 -5.77
N ALA A 279 24.17 12.04 -4.90
CA ALA A 279 23.28 10.88 -4.94
C ALA A 279 22.34 10.95 -6.15
N ILE A 280 21.78 12.13 -6.43
CA ILE A 280 20.89 12.34 -7.57
C ILE A 280 21.64 12.17 -8.90
N SER A 281 22.88 12.67 -9.01
CA SER A 281 23.68 12.47 -10.21
C SER A 281 23.93 10.99 -10.47
N ARG A 282 24.23 10.22 -9.43
CA ARG A 282 24.45 8.77 -9.54
C ARG A 282 23.18 8.03 -9.97
N ILE A 283 22.02 8.38 -9.40
CA ILE A 283 20.73 7.78 -9.77
C ILE A 283 20.42 8.02 -11.25
N LEU A 284 20.58 9.25 -11.73
CA LEU A 284 20.29 9.58 -13.13
C LEU A 284 21.20 8.81 -14.10
N LEU A 285 22.48 8.65 -13.77
CA LEU A 285 23.43 7.86 -14.57
C LEU A 285 23.12 6.37 -14.54
N ASP A 286 22.87 5.81 -13.36
CA ASP A 286 22.61 4.38 -13.18
C ASP A 286 21.29 3.90 -13.77
N THR A 287 20.35 4.82 -13.98
CA THR A 287 19.00 4.53 -14.51
C THR A 287 18.82 5.00 -15.94
N ALA A 288 19.87 5.56 -16.55
CA ALA A 288 19.90 5.89 -17.96
C ALA A 288 19.64 4.63 -18.81
N THR A 289 18.97 4.82 -19.93
CA THR A 289 18.77 3.74 -20.90
C THR A 289 19.99 3.69 -21.80
N ASP A 290 20.81 2.64 -21.60
CA ASP A 290 22.03 2.41 -22.37
C ASP A 290 21.75 2.43 -23.87
N LEU A 291 22.52 3.21 -24.62
CA LEU A 291 22.43 3.37 -26.07
C LEU A 291 23.82 3.20 -26.67
N GLY A 292 23.91 2.64 -27.87
CA GLY A 292 25.20 2.45 -28.54
C GLY A 292 25.96 1.25 -27.99
N ASP A 293 27.21 1.48 -27.61
CA ASP A 293 28.05 0.43 -27.05
C ASP A 293 27.64 0.15 -25.60
N LYS A 294 27.93 -1.05 -25.09
CA LYS A 294 27.54 -1.40 -23.72
C LYS A 294 28.29 -0.53 -22.70
N GLY A 295 27.53 0.21 -21.89
CA GLY A 295 28.08 1.11 -20.88
C GLY A 295 28.47 2.47 -21.45
N ALA A 296 29.21 3.26 -20.67
CA ALA A 296 29.47 4.64 -21.06
C ALA A 296 30.32 4.77 -22.33
N ASP A 297 29.85 5.54 -23.31
CA ASP A 297 30.56 5.81 -24.56
C ASP A 297 30.63 7.31 -24.91
N GLN A 298 31.44 7.67 -25.92
CA GLN A 298 31.67 9.07 -26.30
C GLN A 298 30.49 9.74 -27.02
N ILE A 299 29.49 8.96 -27.48
CA ILE A 299 28.37 9.43 -28.30
C ILE A 299 27.14 9.69 -27.41
N PHE A 300 26.80 8.73 -26.56
CA PHE A 300 25.59 8.74 -25.72
C PHE A 300 25.90 8.92 -24.23
N GLY A 301 27.17 8.94 -23.83
CA GLY A 301 27.54 8.94 -22.43
C GLY A 301 27.10 7.65 -21.75
N ALA A 302 26.53 7.75 -20.55
CA ALA A 302 25.90 6.63 -19.84
C ALA A 302 24.55 6.19 -20.46
N GLY A 303 24.05 6.88 -21.49
CA GLY A 303 22.81 6.57 -22.18
C GLY A 303 21.75 7.67 -22.06
N LEU A 304 20.54 7.36 -22.55
CA LEU A 304 19.41 8.29 -22.57
C LEU A 304 18.84 8.52 -21.17
N LEU A 305 18.65 9.79 -20.80
CA LEU A 305 17.94 10.20 -19.58
C LEU A 305 16.59 9.49 -19.46
N ASN A 306 16.34 8.79 -18.35
CA ASN A 306 15.11 8.05 -18.12
C ASN A 306 14.55 8.34 -16.71
N VAL A 307 13.63 9.30 -16.64
CA VAL A 307 13.01 9.75 -15.39
C VAL A 307 12.13 8.65 -14.77
N GLU A 308 11.48 7.82 -15.59
CA GLU A 308 10.67 6.71 -15.09
C GLU A 308 11.53 5.71 -14.32
N ALA A 309 12.65 5.26 -14.90
CA ALA A 309 13.58 4.35 -14.23
C ALA A 309 14.21 5.00 -13.00
N ALA A 310 14.54 6.30 -13.08
CA ALA A 310 15.06 7.08 -11.98
C ALA A 310 14.08 7.20 -10.80
N VAL A 311 12.76 7.14 -11.01
CA VAL A 311 11.75 7.19 -9.93
C VAL A 311 11.35 5.79 -9.43
N LYS A 312 11.79 4.71 -10.07
CA LYS A 312 11.53 3.33 -9.63
C LYS A 312 12.62 2.83 -8.67
N ALA A 313 12.24 1.92 -7.78
CA ALA A 313 13.14 1.29 -6.81
C ALA A 313 14.22 0.46 -7.52
N GLN A 314 15.47 0.60 -7.07
CA GLN A 314 16.63 -0.08 -7.66
C GLN A 314 17.20 -1.12 -6.67
N ALA A 315 16.89 -2.39 -6.91
CA ALA A 315 17.40 -3.53 -6.15
C ALA A 315 17.36 -4.82 -6.99
N PRO A 316 18.10 -5.87 -6.62
CA PRO A 316 18.00 -7.18 -7.27
C PRO A 316 16.58 -7.75 -7.17
N ALA A 317 16.12 -8.49 -8.18
CA ALA A 317 14.80 -9.13 -8.18
C ALA A 317 14.58 -10.03 -6.94
N SER A 318 15.63 -10.73 -6.50
CA SER A 318 15.60 -11.57 -5.30
C SER A 318 15.29 -10.80 -4.01
N ALA A 319 15.68 -9.52 -3.92
CA ALA A 319 15.38 -8.68 -2.78
C ALA A 319 13.89 -8.35 -2.67
N PHE A 320 13.24 -8.06 -3.81
CA PHE A 320 11.79 -7.88 -3.85
C PHE A 320 11.06 -9.17 -3.49
N THR A 321 11.51 -10.32 -3.99
CA THR A 321 10.96 -11.63 -3.60
C THR A 321 11.09 -11.87 -2.09
N ALA A 322 12.22 -11.52 -1.48
CA ALA A 322 12.42 -11.66 -0.04
C ALA A 322 11.50 -10.73 0.77
N ALA A 323 11.34 -9.48 0.30
CA ALA A 323 10.41 -8.51 0.87
C ALA A 323 8.94 -9.00 0.80
N ASP A 324 8.54 -9.57 -0.34
CA ASP A 324 7.21 -10.19 -0.51
C ASP A 324 7.01 -11.35 0.45
N MET A 325 8.04 -12.19 0.65
CA MET A 325 7.99 -13.29 1.61
C MET A 325 7.80 -12.81 3.05
N VAL A 326 8.29 -11.62 3.42
CA VAL A 326 8.02 -11.02 4.74
C VAL A 326 6.53 -10.71 4.86
N LEU A 327 5.95 -10.01 3.89
CA LEU A 327 4.53 -9.64 3.91
C LEU A 327 3.61 -10.88 3.84
N ALA A 328 4.00 -11.90 3.08
CA ALA A 328 3.26 -13.16 2.95
C ALA A 328 3.18 -13.97 4.25
N ARG A 329 4.06 -13.72 5.24
CA ARG A 329 3.92 -14.34 6.57
C ARG A 329 2.59 -13.94 7.21
N TYR A 330 2.19 -12.68 7.05
CA TYR A 330 1.01 -12.12 7.68
C TYR A 330 -0.31 -12.48 6.98
N SER A 331 -0.26 -12.76 5.68
CA SER A 331 -1.43 -13.18 4.90
C SER A 331 -1.90 -14.62 5.18
N SER A 332 -1.09 -15.39 5.91
CA SER A 332 -1.36 -16.80 6.23
C SER A 332 -2.28 -16.99 7.44
N LEU A 333 -2.60 -15.91 8.18
CA LEU A 333 -3.54 -15.95 9.29
C LEU A 333 -4.96 -16.20 8.77
N SER A 334 -5.66 -17.15 9.39
CA SER A 334 -7.03 -17.50 9.08
C SER A 334 -7.96 -16.97 10.18
N LEU A 335 -8.78 -15.98 9.84
CA LEU A 335 -9.83 -15.42 10.68
C LEU A 335 -11.13 -16.23 10.54
N SER A 336 -11.91 -16.28 11.61
CA SER A 336 -13.22 -16.92 11.68
C SER A 336 -14.35 -15.89 11.80
N GLY A 337 -15.60 -16.33 11.62
CA GLY A 337 -16.79 -15.48 11.64
C GLY A 337 -16.85 -14.43 12.77
N PRO A 338 -16.55 -14.76 14.05
CA PRO A 338 -16.60 -13.78 15.13
C PRO A 338 -15.69 -12.55 14.97
N PHE A 339 -14.63 -12.66 14.16
CA PHE A 339 -13.64 -11.60 13.88
C PHE A 339 -13.89 -10.82 12.59
N GLY A 340 -14.89 -11.20 11.78
CA GLY A 340 -15.13 -10.53 10.51
C GLY A 340 -14.03 -10.76 9.47
N SER A 341 -13.83 -9.76 8.62
CA SER A 341 -12.78 -9.76 7.59
C SER A 341 -11.39 -9.44 8.15
N GLY A 342 -11.31 -8.92 9.38
CA GLY A 342 -10.07 -8.41 9.98
C GLY A 342 -9.38 -7.33 9.15
N GLY A 343 -10.14 -6.47 8.46
CA GLY A 343 -9.58 -5.38 7.64
C GLY A 343 -8.56 -4.52 8.38
N GLN A 344 -8.81 -4.21 9.67
CA GLN A 344 -7.88 -3.44 10.50
C GLN A 344 -6.52 -4.15 10.71
N LEU A 345 -6.54 -5.49 10.78
CA LEU A 345 -5.32 -6.29 10.86
C LEU A 345 -4.61 -6.31 9.50
N SER A 346 -5.35 -6.52 8.41
CA SER A 346 -4.82 -6.46 7.05
C SER A 346 -4.08 -5.16 6.79
N ASP A 347 -4.69 -4.01 7.12
CA ASP A 347 -4.09 -2.70 6.89
C ASP A 347 -2.78 -2.49 7.67
N ALA A 348 -2.67 -3.11 8.85
CA ALA A 348 -1.50 -3.01 9.70
C ALA A 348 -0.32 -3.87 9.24
N VAL A 349 -0.57 -4.96 8.51
CA VAL A 349 0.46 -5.99 8.22
C VAL A 349 0.73 -6.22 6.73
N THR A 350 -0.08 -5.67 5.84
CA THR A 350 0.07 -5.85 4.39
C THR A 350 0.89 -4.75 3.72
N ARG A 351 1.34 -3.73 4.45
CA ARG A 351 2.13 -2.63 3.91
C ARG A 351 3.40 -2.42 4.71
N MET A 352 4.51 -2.21 4.00
CA MET A 352 5.76 -1.77 4.61
C MET A 352 6.49 -0.80 3.69
N THR A 353 7.33 0.05 4.26
CA THR A 353 8.29 0.83 3.49
C THR A 353 9.44 -0.09 3.07
N VAL A 354 9.93 0.05 1.84
CA VAL A 354 11.15 -0.62 1.39
C VAL A 354 12.18 0.42 0.99
N PHE A 355 13.43 0.18 1.35
CA PHE A 355 14.56 1.03 1.01
C PHE A 355 15.37 0.37 -0.09
N ASP A 356 15.62 1.11 -1.17
CA ASP A 356 16.47 0.62 -2.25
C ASP A 356 17.96 0.90 -2.01
N ARG A 357 18.82 0.58 -2.99
CA ARG A 357 20.27 0.77 -2.86
C ARG A 357 20.74 2.21 -2.63
N TYR A 358 19.87 3.20 -2.83
CA TYR A 358 20.17 4.61 -2.59
C TYR A 358 19.56 5.12 -1.28
N GLY A 359 18.95 4.24 -0.47
CA GLY A 359 18.24 4.62 0.75
C GLY A 359 16.93 5.35 0.50
N ARG A 360 16.35 5.19 -0.69
CA ARG A 360 15.06 5.81 -1.06
C ARG A 360 13.92 4.94 -0.58
N ASP A 361 12.91 5.57 0.00
CA ASP A 361 11.71 4.94 0.53
C ASP A 361 10.65 4.71 -0.56
N PHE A 362 10.11 3.49 -0.58
CA PHE A 362 9.01 3.08 -1.44
C PHE A 362 7.96 2.34 -0.61
N THR A 363 6.68 2.51 -0.94
CA THR A 363 5.64 1.68 -0.32
C THR A 363 5.49 0.36 -1.06
N MET A 364 5.64 -0.74 -0.32
CA MET A 364 5.37 -2.08 -0.82
C MET A 364 4.10 -2.62 -0.14
N THR A 365 3.20 -3.18 -0.94
CA THR A 365 1.95 -3.80 -0.47
C THR A 365 1.98 -5.28 -0.82
N GLY A 366 1.68 -6.13 0.16
CA GLY A 366 1.67 -7.58 0.01
C GLY A 366 0.54 -8.03 -0.91
N THR A 367 0.77 -9.13 -1.61
CA THR A 367 -0.15 -9.68 -2.62
C THR A 367 -1.36 -10.42 -2.03
N ALA A 368 -1.39 -10.63 -0.71
CA ALA A 368 -2.48 -11.33 -0.02
C ALA A 368 -2.77 -10.70 1.36
N ALA A 369 -4.05 -10.60 1.69
CA ALA A 369 -4.54 -10.26 3.02
C ALA A 369 -4.76 -11.54 3.86
N PRO A 370 -4.87 -11.44 5.19
CA PRO A 370 -5.37 -12.54 6.02
C PRO A 370 -6.66 -13.14 5.44
N ARG A 371 -6.80 -14.46 5.49
CA ARG A 371 -7.99 -15.15 4.97
C ARG A 371 -9.12 -15.07 5.99
N SER A 372 -10.29 -14.59 5.60
CA SER A 372 -11.52 -14.74 6.39
C SER A 372 -12.33 -15.94 5.92
N ARG A 373 -12.68 -16.85 6.83
CA ARG A 373 -13.70 -17.86 6.55
C ARG A 373 -15.09 -17.20 6.61
N GLY A 374 -15.95 -17.55 5.65
CA GLY A 374 -17.33 -17.07 5.61
C GLY A 374 -18.18 -17.49 6.83
N SER A 375 -19.37 -16.90 6.91
CA SER A 375 -20.48 -17.15 7.86
C SER A 375 -20.70 -18.62 8.26
N GLY A 376 -20.55 -19.54 7.29
CA GLY A 376 -20.78 -20.97 7.49
C GLY A 376 -22.25 -21.35 7.62
N LEU A 377 -23.18 -20.65 6.93
CA LEU A 377 -24.56 -21.12 6.84
C LEU A 377 -24.56 -22.57 6.34
N LEU A 378 -25.23 -23.45 7.07
CA LEU A 378 -25.33 -24.92 6.88
C LEU A 378 -24.23 -25.80 7.49
N ALA A 379 -23.19 -25.28 8.16
CA ALA A 379 -22.18 -26.14 8.81
C ALA A 379 -22.78 -27.07 9.89
N GLY A 380 -23.91 -26.70 10.51
CA GLY A 380 -24.68 -27.54 11.45
C GLY A 380 -25.85 -28.31 10.82
N ALA A 381 -26.40 -27.82 9.71
CA ALA A 381 -27.64 -28.34 9.10
C ALA A 381 -27.49 -29.75 8.51
N MET A 382 -26.29 -30.08 8.02
CA MET A 382 -26.01 -31.36 7.35
C MET A 382 -25.78 -32.53 8.32
N LEU A 383 -25.80 -32.29 9.64
CA LEU A 383 -25.45 -33.29 10.65
C LEU A 383 -26.45 -33.41 11.82
N GLY A 384 -27.49 -32.58 11.87
CA GLY A 384 -28.51 -32.62 12.92
C GLY A 384 -29.72 -33.47 12.51
N THR A 385 -29.88 -34.64 13.11
CA THR A 385 -31.21 -35.27 13.23
C THR A 385 -32.00 -34.47 14.25
N ILE A 386 -32.92 -33.60 13.82
CA ILE A 386 -33.95 -33.09 14.74
C ILE A 386 -34.90 -34.25 14.96
N ASP A 387 -34.99 -34.71 16.21
CA ASP A 387 -35.93 -35.75 16.55
C ASP A 387 -37.36 -35.26 16.25
N PRO A 388 -38.13 -36.01 15.44
CA PRO A 388 -39.49 -35.64 15.16
C PRO A 388 -40.33 -35.67 16.45
N PRO A 389 -41.44 -34.90 16.51
CA PRO A 389 -42.22 -34.67 17.73
C PRO A 389 -42.78 -35.93 18.41
N TRP A 390 -42.72 -37.11 17.79
CA TRP A 390 -43.10 -38.39 18.38
C TRP A 390 -42.00 -39.08 19.19
N LEU A 391 -40.76 -38.56 19.18
CA LEU A 391 -39.70 -38.95 20.11
C LEU A 391 -39.71 -38.14 21.41
N ALA A 392 -40.63 -37.17 21.54
CA ALA A 392 -40.94 -36.59 22.83
C ALA A 392 -41.48 -37.70 23.74
N THR A 393 -40.66 -38.09 24.70
CA THR A 393 -41.06 -38.90 25.85
C THR A 393 -42.29 -38.27 26.49
N SER A 394 -43.47 -38.84 26.28
CA SER A 394 -44.68 -38.35 26.94
C SER A 394 -44.58 -38.68 28.42
N ALA A 395 -44.80 -37.68 29.27
CA ALA A 395 -44.66 -37.77 30.71
C ALA A 395 -45.78 -38.59 31.40
N SER A 396 -46.59 -39.35 30.64
CA SER A 396 -47.82 -39.96 31.14
C SER A 396 -47.65 -41.36 31.71
N ASP A 397 -46.57 -42.10 31.41
CA ASP A 397 -46.36 -43.47 31.92
C ASP A 397 -44.88 -43.80 32.17
N ALA A 398 -44.61 -44.77 33.05
CA ALA A 398 -43.30 -45.38 33.22
C ALA A 398 -42.90 -46.11 31.92
N LYS A 399 -41.96 -45.54 31.17
CA LYS A 399 -41.47 -46.08 29.89
C LYS A 399 -39.96 -46.31 29.98
N LEU A 400 -39.49 -47.42 29.40
CA LEU A 400 -38.07 -47.72 29.17
C LEU A 400 -37.88 -47.85 27.65
N GLY A 401 -37.03 -47.01 27.07
CA GLY A 401 -36.82 -46.99 25.63
C GLY A 401 -35.33 -47.02 25.25
N LEU A 402 -34.99 -47.94 24.35
CA LEU A 402 -33.71 -47.96 23.63
C LEU A 402 -34.02 -47.70 22.16
N ALA A 403 -33.49 -46.63 21.60
CA ALA A 403 -33.60 -46.36 20.16
C ALA A 403 -32.22 -46.52 19.52
N SER A 404 -32.09 -47.49 18.62
CA SER A 404 -31.00 -47.61 17.66
C SER A 404 -31.59 -47.91 16.27
N ALA A 405 -31.10 -47.26 15.22
CA ALA A 405 -31.60 -47.47 13.86
C ALA A 405 -30.93 -48.70 13.20
N ALA A 406 -31.74 -49.63 12.70
CA ALA A 406 -31.31 -50.88 12.07
C ALA A 406 -30.43 -50.70 10.80
N THR A 407 -29.67 -51.73 10.45
CA THR A 407 -28.65 -51.75 9.39
C THR A 407 -29.21 -52.23 8.04
N GLY A 408 -28.68 -51.67 6.94
CA GLY A 408 -28.90 -52.13 5.56
C GLY A 408 -27.58 -52.27 4.79
N PRO A 409 -27.54 -52.95 3.62
CA PRO A 409 -26.34 -53.63 3.10
C PRO A 409 -25.26 -52.75 2.45
N TRP A 410 -25.40 -51.42 2.38
CA TRP A 410 -24.46 -50.53 1.69
C TRP A 410 -23.50 -49.82 2.67
N ALA A 411 -22.83 -50.61 3.50
CA ALA A 411 -21.95 -50.14 4.57
C ALA A 411 -20.58 -49.66 4.05
N ALA A 412 -20.51 -48.40 3.62
CA ALA A 412 -19.23 -47.68 3.43
C ALA A 412 -19.18 -46.29 4.10
N ALA A 413 -20.20 -45.92 4.89
CA ALA A 413 -20.16 -44.72 5.74
C ALA A 413 -20.24 -45.13 7.23
N ARG A 414 -19.14 -44.97 7.96
CA ARG A 414 -19.13 -45.17 9.43
C ARG A 414 -20.10 -44.16 10.07
N SER A 415 -21.08 -44.67 10.81
CA SER A 415 -22.33 -43.97 11.10
C SER A 415 -22.21 -42.92 12.22
N SER A 416 -22.70 -41.70 11.99
CA SER A 416 -22.94 -40.65 12.99
C SER A 416 -24.26 -40.84 13.75
N ARG A 417 -24.69 -42.10 13.95
CA ARG A 417 -26.03 -42.42 14.46
C ARG A 417 -26.11 -42.16 15.97
N LEU A 418 -27.12 -41.38 16.34
CA LEU A 418 -27.53 -41.08 17.71
C LEU A 418 -27.91 -42.38 18.44
N ALA A 419 -27.29 -42.63 19.59
CA ALA A 419 -27.74 -43.66 20.52
C ALA A 419 -28.40 -42.96 21.71
N THR A 420 -29.70 -43.18 21.91
CA THR A 420 -30.48 -42.56 23.00
C THR A 420 -31.10 -43.62 23.89
N PHE A 421 -30.92 -43.42 25.19
CA PHE A 421 -31.53 -44.19 26.27
C PHE A 421 -32.38 -43.25 27.11
N ALA A 422 -33.65 -43.57 27.34
CA ALA A 422 -34.52 -42.76 28.18
C ALA A 422 -35.40 -43.62 29.09
N PHE A 423 -35.67 -43.10 30.28
CA PHE A 423 -36.60 -43.71 31.23
C PHE A 423 -37.39 -42.65 32.02
N SER A 424 -38.53 -43.07 32.58
CA SER A 424 -39.38 -42.23 33.43
C SER A 424 -39.36 -42.77 34.87
N PRO A 425 -38.68 -42.09 35.81
CA PRO A 425 -38.60 -42.54 37.21
C PRO A 425 -39.92 -42.38 37.98
N ALA A 426 -40.78 -41.47 37.53
CA ALA A 426 -42.13 -41.23 38.08
C ALA A 426 -43.00 -40.57 37.00
N ALA A 427 -44.33 -40.68 37.14
CA ALA A 427 -45.26 -39.95 36.28
C ALA A 427 -44.94 -38.45 36.27
N GLY A 428 -44.90 -37.84 35.09
CA GLY A 428 -44.52 -36.44 34.92
C GLY A 428 -43.01 -36.20 34.77
N GLN A 429 -42.15 -37.21 34.94
CA GLN A 429 -40.69 -37.07 34.91
C GLN A 429 -40.04 -37.85 33.76
N THR A 430 -38.97 -37.32 33.18
CA THR A 430 -38.16 -38.02 32.16
C THR A 430 -36.68 -37.76 32.37
N VAL A 431 -35.90 -38.84 32.28
CA VAL A 431 -34.44 -38.81 32.18
C VAL A 431 -34.03 -39.38 30.83
N SER A 432 -33.18 -38.67 30.08
CA SER A 432 -32.60 -39.16 28.83
C SER A 432 -31.08 -39.00 28.79
N PHE A 433 -30.42 -39.95 28.15
CA PHE A 433 -28.99 -39.96 27.85
C PHE A 433 -28.82 -40.18 26.37
N SER A 434 -27.95 -39.41 25.73
CA SER A 434 -27.67 -39.54 24.31
C SER A 434 -26.18 -39.47 24.03
N ALA A 435 -25.70 -40.31 23.11
CA ALA A 435 -24.30 -40.36 22.67
C ALA A 435 -24.19 -40.21 21.15
N ASN A 436 -23.01 -39.78 20.69
CA ASN A 436 -22.72 -39.40 19.30
C ASN A 436 -23.59 -38.24 18.80
N VAL A 437 -23.97 -37.35 19.73
CA VAL A 437 -24.78 -36.17 19.42
C VAL A 437 -23.85 -34.98 19.17
N ALA A 438 -24.22 -34.10 18.22
CA ALA A 438 -23.60 -32.79 18.15
C ALA A 438 -23.88 -32.02 19.46
N VAL A 439 -22.86 -31.56 20.18
CA VAL A 439 -23.10 -30.82 21.44
C VAL A 439 -23.65 -29.43 21.13
N GLY A 440 -24.81 -29.10 21.70
CA GLY A 440 -25.61 -27.91 21.36
C GLY A 440 -26.99 -28.19 20.74
N GLN A 441 -27.52 -29.42 20.88
CA GLN A 441 -28.77 -29.87 20.26
C GLN A 441 -30.05 -29.22 20.79
N GLY A 442 -29.98 -28.48 21.89
CA GLY A 442 -31.05 -27.54 22.23
C GLY A 442 -30.96 -26.31 21.34
N ALA A 443 -31.29 -26.42 20.05
CA ALA A 443 -31.34 -25.31 19.10
C ALA A 443 -30.09 -24.39 19.10
N GLY A 444 -28.89 -24.95 18.93
CA GLY A 444 -27.69 -24.20 18.52
C GLY A 444 -27.12 -23.23 19.56
N ILE A 445 -25.85 -23.42 19.90
CA ILE A 445 -25.05 -22.46 20.69
C ILE A 445 -24.80 -21.17 19.89
N ALA A 446 -25.19 -21.16 18.61
CA ALA A 446 -25.20 -20.01 17.72
C ALA A 446 -26.62 -19.45 17.45
N GLY A 447 -27.65 -19.91 18.17
CA GLY A 447 -29.02 -19.43 17.99
C GLY A 447 -29.76 -19.98 16.76
N SER A 448 -29.17 -20.87 15.97
CA SER A 448 -29.88 -21.63 14.93
C SER A 448 -29.32 -23.06 14.84
N ALA A 449 -30.16 -24.02 14.45
CA ALA A 449 -29.77 -25.41 14.15
C ALA A 449 -28.78 -25.51 12.96
N LEU A 450 -28.58 -24.42 12.21
CA LEU A 450 -27.74 -24.38 11.02
C LEU A 450 -26.27 -24.00 11.31
N ARG A 451 -25.92 -23.54 12.52
CA ARG A 451 -24.59 -23.01 12.85
C ARG A 451 -23.93 -23.69 14.06
N GLY A 452 -22.61 -23.90 13.95
CA GLY A 452 -21.73 -24.30 15.05
C GLY A 452 -20.46 -23.46 15.05
N VAL A 453 -20.05 -22.96 16.23
CA VAL A 453 -18.77 -22.25 16.43
C VAL A 453 -17.58 -23.23 16.36
N VAL A 454 -17.85 -24.53 16.52
CA VAL A 454 -16.90 -25.64 16.46
C VAL A 454 -17.33 -26.60 15.36
N ALA A 455 -16.38 -27.19 14.63
CA ALA A 455 -16.64 -28.26 13.69
C ALA A 455 -17.26 -29.47 14.42
N ALA A 456 -18.59 -29.60 14.32
CA ALA A 456 -19.46 -30.69 14.79
C ALA A 456 -18.86 -31.53 15.95
N PRO A 457 -18.84 -31.00 17.19
CA PRO A 457 -18.30 -31.74 18.31
C PRO A 457 -19.17 -32.96 18.59
N VAL A 458 -18.59 -34.16 18.55
CA VAL A 458 -19.28 -35.41 18.86
C VAL A 458 -19.20 -35.61 20.37
N GLY A 459 -20.33 -35.82 21.01
CA GLY A 459 -20.39 -35.87 22.47
C GLY A 459 -21.55 -36.64 23.04
N MET A 460 -21.69 -36.50 24.36
CA MET A 460 -22.75 -37.08 25.16
C MET A 460 -23.60 -35.96 25.76
N SER A 461 -24.87 -36.26 26.00
CA SER A 461 -25.77 -35.39 26.76
C SER A 461 -26.64 -36.21 27.72
N SER A 462 -27.03 -35.58 28.82
CA SER A 462 -28.04 -36.08 29.74
C SER A 462 -29.05 -34.97 30.01
N SER A 463 -30.35 -35.29 29.94
CA SER A 463 -31.41 -34.33 30.27
C SER A 463 -32.39 -34.91 31.26
N TRP A 464 -32.88 -34.05 32.14
CA TRP A 464 -33.84 -34.33 33.19
C TRP A 464 -34.98 -33.33 33.08
N SER A 465 -36.21 -33.80 33.10
CA SER A 465 -37.39 -32.92 33.08
C SER A 465 -38.46 -33.46 34.03
N GLY A 466 -39.21 -32.54 34.64
CA GLY A 466 -40.31 -32.88 35.56
C GLY A 466 -41.03 -31.65 36.09
N ASN A 467 -42.35 -31.71 36.19
CA ASN A 467 -43.19 -30.62 36.72
C ASN A 467 -42.91 -29.24 36.06
N GLY A 468 -42.62 -29.23 34.76
CA GLY A 468 -42.28 -28.03 33.98
C GLY A 468 -40.84 -27.52 34.14
N TRP A 469 -40.04 -28.10 35.04
CA TRP A 469 -38.61 -27.83 35.14
C TRP A 469 -37.81 -28.74 34.21
N SER A 470 -36.67 -28.27 33.73
CA SER A 470 -35.70 -29.12 33.03
C SER A 470 -34.26 -28.72 33.32
N ALA A 471 -33.38 -29.70 33.41
CA ALA A 471 -31.93 -29.51 33.45
C ALA A 471 -31.27 -30.40 32.40
N ALA A 472 -30.27 -29.90 31.69
CA ALA A 472 -29.52 -30.67 30.70
C ALA A 472 -28.02 -30.41 30.84
N PHE A 473 -27.23 -31.45 30.60
CA PHE A 473 -25.78 -31.40 30.59
C PHE A 473 -25.31 -32.00 29.27
N ALA A 474 -24.38 -31.35 28.58
CA ALA A 474 -23.79 -31.92 27.38
C ALA A 474 -22.28 -31.64 27.32
N SER A 475 -21.51 -32.58 26.80
CA SER A 475 -20.05 -32.49 26.68
C SER A 475 -19.57 -33.21 25.44
N GLY A 476 -18.65 -32.62 24.69
CA GLY A 476 -18.14 -33.18 23.45
C GLY A 476 -16.92 -32.46 22.90
N ALA A 477 -16.29 -33.04 21.89
CA ALA A 477 -15.07 -32.52 21.29
C ALA A 477 -15.12 -32.57 19.77
N SER A 478 -14.44 -31.62 19.13
CA SER A 478 -14.27 -31.59 17.67
C SER A 478 -13.51 -32.83 17.20
N ARG A 479 -13.74 -33.22 15.93
CA ARG A 479 -13.13 -34.42 15.34
C ARG A 479 -11.60 -34.38 15.28
N ASP A 480 -11.03 -33.18 15.20
CA ASP A 480 -9.58 -32.94 15.20
C ASP A 480 -8.99 -32.80 16.62
N GLY A 481 -9.82 -32.89 17.66
CA GLY A 481 -9.42 -32.78 19.06
C GLY A 481 -8.95 -31.38 19.50
N ARG A 482 -9.13 -30.36 18.65
CA ARG A 482 -8.68 -28.99 18.93
C ARG A 482 -9.67 -28.17 19.74
N SER A 483 -10.92 -28.59 19.81
CA SER A 483 -11.98 -27.89 20.55
C SER A 483 -12.75 -28.87 21.40
N ALA A 484 -13.10 -28.47 22.63
CA ALA A 484 -14.01 -29.22 23.49
C ALA A 484 -15.01 -28.26 24.13
N LEU A 485 -16.27 -28.68 24.16
CA LEU A 485 -17.40 -27.88 24.58
C LEU A 485 -18.18 -28.63 25.65
N ARG A 486 -18.51 -27.91 26.72
CA ARG A 486 -19.36 -28.38 27.81
C ARG A 486 -20.48 -27.38 28.02
N SER A 487 -21.68 -27.85 28.31
CA SER A 487 -22.84 -26.99 28.52
C SER A 487 -23.73 -27.53 29.63
N VAL A 488 -24.33 -26.62 30.38
CA VAL A 488 -25.35 -26.90 31.37
C VAL A 488 -26.51 -25.95 31.13
N THR A 489 -27.70 -26.49 30.94
CA THR A 489 -28.93 -25.74 30.72
C THR A 489 -29.91 -26.01 31.84
N PHE A 490 -30.61 -24.98 32.28
CA PHE A 490 -31.68 -25.06 33.26
C PHE A 490 -32.86 -24.24 32.78
N ALA A 491 -34.08 -24.78 32.85
CA ALA A 491 -35.29 -24.09 32.47
C ALA A 491 -36.41 -24.30 33.49
N THR A 492 -37.26 -23.29 33.58
CA THR A 492 -38.36 -23.18 34.54
C THR A 492 -39.71 -23.41 33.85
N PRO A 493 -40.77 -23.73 34.62
CA PRO A 493 -42.13 -23.87 34.07
C PRO A 493 -42.67 -22.59 33.42
N LEU A 494 -42.10 -21.42 33.76
CA LEU A 494 -42.46 -20.13 33.17
C LEU A 494 -41.88 -19.92 31.77
N GLY A 495 -41.13 -20.90 31.24
CA GLY A 495 -40.47 -20.84 29.95
C GLY A 495 -39.17 -20.02 29.96
N LEU A 496 -38.72 -19.58 31.13
CA LEU A 496 -37.42 -18.93 31.32
C LEU A 496 -36.33 -19.97 31.60
N GLY A 497 -35.16 -19.80 31.00
CA GLY A 497 -34.01 -20.67 31.21
C GLY A 497 -32.68 -19.96 31.07
N VAL A 498 -31.64 -20.62 31.55
CA VAL A 498 -30.25 -20.18 31.48
C VAL A 498 -29.40 -21.35 30.99
N GLU A 499 -28.49 -21.07 30.07
CA GLU A 499 -27.45 -22.01 29.65
C GLU A 499 -26.08 -21.40 29.94
N LEU A 500 -25.21 -22.19 30.56
CA LEU A 500 -23.80 -21.89 30.75
C LEU A 500 -22.98 -22.87 29.94
N SER A 501 -22.15 -22.34 29.05
CA SER A 501 -21.33 -23.12 28.12
C SER A 501 -19.86 -22.74 28.24
N ASP A 502 -18.98 -23.74 28.20
CA ASP A 502 -17.54 -23.63 28.31
C ASP A 502 -16.90 -24.28 27.08
N LEU A 503 -16.32 -23.45 26.22
CA LEU A 503 -15.58 -23.85 25.03
C LEU A 503 -14.09 -23.71 25.32
N THR A 504 -13.36 -24.81 25.22
CA THR A 504 -11.90 -24.85 25.31
C THR A 504 -11.33 -25.16 23.95
N GLU A 505 -10.28 -24.44 23.56
CA GLU A 505 -9.61 -24.58 22.28
C GLU A 505 -8.10 -24.68 22.47
N ARG A 506 -7.44 -25.49 21.63
CA ARG A 506 -5.99 -25.68 21.58
C ARG A 506 -5.48 -25.23 20.23
N GLY A 507 -4.44 -24.38 20.20
CA GLY A 507 -3.88 -23.92 18.92
C GLY A 507 -4.69 -22.83 18.20
N GLN A 508 -5.83 -22.41 18.77
CA GLN A 508 -6.78 -21.51 18.12
C GLN A 508 -7.61 -20.71 19.13
N VAL A 509 -8.24 -19.63 18.66
CA VAL A 509 -9.11 -18.75 19.44
C VAL A 509 -10.38 -18.46 18.64
N LEU A 510 -11.52 -18.97 19.06
CA LEU A 510 -12.79 -18.92 18.34
C LEU A 510 -12.67 -19.35 16.87
N GLY A 511 -11.81 -20.32 16.58
CA GLY A 511 -11.48 -20.76 15.22
C GLY A 511 -10.45 -19.92 14.46
N LEU A 512 -9.98 -18.78 14.99
CA LEU A 512 -8.81 -18.06 14.47
C LEU A 512 -7.57 -18.90 14.70
N HIS A 513 -6.80 -19.13 13.63
CA HIS A 513 -5.57 -19.91 13.66
C HIS A 513 -4.61 -19.45 12.55
N GLY A 514 -3.31 -19.72 12.74
CA GLY A 514 -2.28 -19.42 11.76
C GLY A 514 -1.10 -20.39 11.88
N PRO A 515 -0.07 -20.24 11.03
CA PRO A 515 1.15 -21.05 11.13
C PRO A 515 1.97 -20.70 12.39
N ALA A 516 3.11 -21.35 12.59
CA ALA A 516 3.93 -21.25 13.80
C ALA A 516 4.20 -19.80 14.29
N GLY A 517 4.39 -18.84 13.38
CA GLY A 517 4.57 -17.42 13.73
C GLY A 517 3.35 -16.76 14.36
N PHE A 518 2.15 -17.29 14.14
CA PHE A 518 0.87 -16.87 14.75
C PHE A 518 0.33 -17.94 15.71
N ALA A 519 1.19 -18.81 16.22
CA ALA A 519 0.77 -19.90 17.09
C ALA A 519 0.15 -19.34 18.38
N LEU A 520 -1.06 -19.82 18.68
CA LEU A 520 -1.78 -19.53 19.90
C LEU A 520 -1.73 -20.79 20.77
N SER A 521 -1.49 -20.68 22.07
CA SER A 521 -1.47 -21.88 22.92
C SER A 521 -2.88 -22.46 23.07
N GLY A 522 -3.88 -21.59 23.16
CA GLY A 522 -5.29 -21.97 23.17
C GLY A 522 -6.19 -20.86 23.67
N SER A 523 -7.47 -21.18 23.85
CA SER A 523 -8.44 -20.25 24.41
C SER A 523 -9.48 -20.96 25.26
N ARG A 524 -10.10 -20.21 26.16
CA ARG A 524 -11.28 -20.65 26.90
C ARG A 524 -12.36 -19.57 26.78
N THR A 525 -13.48 -19.94 26.18
CA THR A 525 -14.64 -19.08 26.02
C THR A 525 -15.77 -19.58 26.91
N THR A 526 -16.21 -18.73 27.83
CA THR A 526 -17.40 -18.98 28.64
C THR A 526 -18.55 -18.19 28.06
N LEU A 527 -19.66 -18.87 27.77
CA LEU A 527 -20.90 -18.28 27.28
C LEU A 527 -21.99 -18.42 28.34
N ALA A 528 -22.75 -17.34 28.54
CA ALA A 528 -23.96 -17.34 29.32
C ALA A 528 -25.12 -16.93 28.41
N THR A 529 -26.12 -17.79 28.31
CA THR A 529 -27.28 -17.60 27.44
C THR A 529 -28.54 -17.52 28.28
N LEU A 530 -29.31 -16.46 28.11
CA LEU A 530 -30.68 -16.37 28.61
C LEU A 530 -31.62 -16.89 27.55
N ILE A 531 -32.57 -17.72 27.97
CA ILE A 531 -33.57 -18.36 27.11
C ILE A 531 -34.95 -17.97 27.63
N ALA A 532 -35.81 -17.50 26.75
CA ALA A 532 -37.22 -17.25 27.06
C ALA A 532 -38.08 -17.90 25.98
N SER A 533 -39.00 -18.76 26.38
CA SER A 533 -39.91 -19.46 25.48
C SER A 533 -41.33 -19.31 25.95
N ARG A 534 -42.25 -18.93 25.05
CA ARG A 534 -43.66 -18.76 25.40
C ARG A 534 -44.55 -19.03 24.20
N SER A 535 -45.65 -19.73 24.44
CA SER A 535 -46.72 -19.83 23.45
C SER A 535 -47.68 -18.65 23.61
N LEU A 536 -47.87 -17.86 22.55
CA LEU A 536 -48.78 -16.74 22.48
C LEU A 536 -49.65 -16.88 21.23
N ALA A 537 -50.97 -16.88 21.40
CA ALA A 537 -51.94 -16.99 20.29
C ALA A 537 -51.65 -18.15 19.30
N GLY A 538 -51.16 -19.29 19.81
CA GLY A 538 -50.84 -20.47 18.99
C GLY A 538 -49.47 -20.41 18.29
N VAL A 539 -48.68 -19.37 18.52
CA VAL A 539 -47.29 -19.24 18.06
C VAL A 539 -46.34 -19.51 19.22
N LEU A 540 -45.43 -20.46 19.08
CA LEU A 540 -44.33 -20.67 20.01
C LEU A 540 -43.20 -19.70 19.68
N LEU A 541 -42.96 -18.74 20.57
CA LEU A 541 -41.83 -17.83 20.49
C LEU A 541 -40.70 -18.35 21.38
N SER A 542 -39.47 -18.27 20.87
CA SER A 542 -38.24 -18.56 21.61
C SER A 542 -37.25 -17.44 21.37
N VAL A 543 -36.71 -16.88 22.44
CA VAL A 543 -35.68 -15.83 22.41
C VAL A 543 -34.46 -16.32 23.15
N ARG A 544 -33.30 -16.06 22.57
CA ARG A 544 -31.99 -16.37 23.12
C ARG A 544 -31.11 -15.13 23.05
N ALA A 545 -30.46 -14.81 24.16
CA ALA A 545 -29.46 -13.76 24.20
C ALA A 545 -28.22 -14.32 24.90
N THR A 546 -27.09 -14.29 24.21
CA THR A 546 -25.83 -14.86 24.68
C THR A 546 -24.81 -13.75 24.86
N ALA A 547 -24.16 -13.75 26.02
CA ALA A 547 -22.93 -13.01 26.26
C ALA A 547 -21.78 -14.01 26.41
N ALA A 548 -20.64 -13.71 25.81
CA ALA A 548 -19.45 -14.55 25.83
C ALA A 548 -18.24 -13.75 26.32
N THR A 549 -17.39 -14.40 27.12
CA THR A 549 -16.06 -13.90 27.45
C THR A 549 -15.03 -14.93 27.05
N THR A 550 -14.05 -14.52 26.25
CA THR A 550 -12.97 -15.38 25.78
C THR A 550 -11.66 -14.94 26.40
N GLN A 551 -11.03 -15.85 27.15
CA GLN A 551 -9.67 -15.72 27.64
C GLN A 551 -8.73 -16.47 26.72
N VAL A 552 -7.69 -15.79 26.24
CA VAL A 552 -6.67 -16.38 25.39
C VAL A 552 -5.47 -16.77 26.24
N ALA A 553 -5.03 -18.01 26.11
CA ALA A 553 -3.81 -18.49 26.75
C ALA A 553 -2.66 -18.41 25.74
N GLY A 554 -1.57 -17.77 26.18
CA GLY A 554 -0.38 -17.58 25.37
C GLY A 554 -0.56 -16.58 24.23
N GLY A 555 0.31 -16.71 23.22
CA GLY A 555 0.46 -15.81 22.09
C GLY A 555 1.83 -16.02 21.47
N SER A 556 2.01 -15.58 20.24
CA SER A 556 3.32 -15.53 19.61
C SER A 556 3.88 -14.11 19.67
N ASP A 557 5.13 -13.95 19.25
CA ASP A 557 5.73 -12.61 19.07
C ASP A 557 4.94 -11.78 18.04
N LEU A 558 4.37 -12.43 17.01
CA LEU A 558 3.60 -11.76 15.97
C LEU A 558 2.16 -11.40 16.36
N LEU A 559 1.54 -12.11 17.32
CA LEU A 559 0.15 -11.86 17.72
C LEU A 559 -0.09 -12.25 19.18
N ARG A 560 -0.49 -11.25 19.98
CA ARG A 560 -0.88 -11.44 21.37
C ARG A 560 -2.12 -10.64 21.72
N PHE A 561 -3.08 -11.28 22.39
CA PHE A 561 -4.27 -10.59 22.90
C PHE A 561 -3.94 -9.88 24.23
N THR A 562 -4.43 -8.64 24.38
CA THR A 562 -4.07 -7.76 25.52
C THR A 562 -5.02 -7.88 26.71
N GLY A 563 -6.09 -8.65 26.58
CA GLY A 563 -7.08 -8.87 27.62
C GLY A 563 -8.16 -9.84 27.18
N PRO A 564 -9.17 -10.09 28.04
CA PRO A 564 -10.32 -10.89 27.66
C PRO A 564 -11.09 -10.20 26.53
N MET A 565 -11.57 -11.00 25.60
CA MET A 565 -12.47 -10.54 24.55
C MET A 565 -13.91 -10.77 24.99
N THR A 566 -14.81 -9.89 24.56
CA THR A 566 -16.24 -10.05 24.83
C THR A 566 -16.99 -10.14 23.53
N GLY A 567 -17.97 -11.03 23.46
CA GLY A 567 -18.84 -11.18 22.30
C GLY A 567 -20.29 -11.38 22.69
N THR A 568 -21.19 -11.16 21.74
CA THR A 568 -22.61 -11.39 21.94
C THR A 568 -23.24 -12.06 20.73
N ALA A 569 -24.27 -12.86 20.98
CA ALA A 569 -25.10 -13.51 19.96
C ALA A 569 -26.56 -13.44 20.40
N PHE A 570 -27.49 -13.56 19.45
CA PHE A 570 -28.91 -13.70 19.79
C PHE A 570 -29.66 -14.49 18.74
N ALA A 571 -30.82 -15.02 19.12
CA ALA A 571 -31.78 -15.59 18.21
C ALA A 571 -33.21 -15.38 18.68
N LEU A 572 -34.10 -15.21 17.72
CA LEU A 572 -35.53 -15.10 17.90
C LEU A 572 -36.19 -16.06 16.92
N ASP A 573 -36.87 -17.07 17.44
CA ASP A 573 -37.58 -18.07 16.65
C ASP A 573 -39.07 -18.00 16.94
N ALA A 574 -39.87 -18.09 15.88
CA ALA A 574 -41.31 -18.21 15.94
C ALA A 574 -41.73 -19.48 15.20
N ALA A 575 -42.52 -20.33 15.85
CA ALA A 575 -43.07 -21.53 15.26
C ALA A 575 -44.59 -21.55 15.35
N HIS A 576 -45.28 -21.82 14.24
CA HIS A 576 -46.74 -21.88 14.18
C HIS A 576 -47.21 -23.09 13.38
N ARG A 577 -48.33 -23.69 13.79
CA ARG A 577 -48.94 -24.78 13.03
C ARG A 577 -49.79 -24.22 11.90
N LEU A 578 -49.41 -24.53 10.66
CA LEU A 578 -50.10 -24.06 9.46
C LEU A 578 -50.03 -25.14 8.36
N GLY A 579 -51.14 -25.37 7.65
CA GLY A 579 -51.16 -26.23 6.46
C GLY A 579 -50.76 -27.69 6.68
N GLY A 580 -51.14 -28.29 7.82
CA GLY A 580 -50.78 -29.67 8.16
C GLY A 580 -49.33 -29.86 8.65
N GLY A 581 -48.56 -28.77 8.80
CA GLY A 581 -47.18 -28.76 9.27
C GLY A 581 -46.90 -27.66 10.30
N THR A 582 -45.63 -27.47 10.61
CA THR A 582 -45.09 -26.38 11.44
C THR A 582 -44.24 -25.48 10.57
N VAL A 583 -44.64 -24.21 10.47
CA VAL A 583 -43.85 -23.13 9.86
C VAL A 583 -42.96 -22.54 10.96
N THR A 584 -41.71 -22.26 10.62
CA THR A 584 -40.74 -21.59 11.48
C THR A 584 -40.22 -20.32 10.80
N LEU A 585 -40.08 -19.24 11.55
CA LEU A 585 -39.37 -18.04 11.17
C LEU A 585 -38.32 -17.73 12.23
N GLY A 586 -37.07 -17.63 11.83
CA GLY A 586 -35.94 -17.32 12.68
C GLY A 586 -35.29 -16.00 12.28
N LEU A 587 -34.90 -15.20 13.26
CA LEU A 587 -33.97 -14.09 13.11
C LEU A 587 -32.82 -14.33 14.09
N SER A 588 -31.59 -14.44 13.61
CA SER A 588 -30.44 -14.65 14.49
C SER A 588 -29.23 -13.82 14.10
N SER A 589 -28.42 -13.49 15.10
CA SER A 589 -27.07 -13.00 14.89
C SER A 589 -26.11 -13.95 15.59
N PRO A 590 -25.16 -14.56 14.86
CA PRO A 590 -24.16 -15.44 15.45
C PRO A 590 -23.22 -14.64 16.36
N LEU A 591 -22.32 -15.36 17.04
CA LEU A 591 -21.36 -14.76 17.96
C LEU A 591 -20.47 -13.73 17.25
N ARG A 592 -20.70 -12.47 17.56
CA ARG A 592 -19.89 -11.32 17.16
C ARG A 592 -19.03 -10.86 18.32
N LEU A 593 -17.76 -10.58 18.10
CA LEU A 593 -16.94 -9.89 19.09
C LEU A 593 -17.37 -8.42 19.19
N GLU A 594 -17.59 -7.95 20.40
CA GLU A 594 -17.88 -6.54 20.72
C GLU A 594 -16.64 -5.80 21.18
N ARG A 595 -15.62 -6.54 21.63
CA ARG A 595 -14.31 -6.03 22.00
C ARG A 595 -13.26 -7.10 21.81
N ALA A 596 -12.30 -6.86 20.93
CA ALA A 596 -11.16 -7.74 20.73
C ALA A 596 -9.89 -6.95 20.41
N ARG A 597 -9.02 -6.74 21.41
CA ARG A 597 -7.76 -6.02 21.21
C ARG A 597 -6.56 -6.95 21.18
N ALA A 598 -5.80 -6.86 20.10
CA ALA A 598 -4.54 -7.57 19.94
C ALA A 598 -3.38 -6.58 19.78
N VAL A 599 -2.18 -7.05 20.10
CA VAL A 599 -0.92 -6.45 19.72
C VAL A 599 -0.30 -7.36 18.68
N VAL A 600 0.12 -6.77 17.57
CA VAL A 600 0.81 -7.48 16.48
C VAL A 600 2.16 -6.85 16.24
N GLU A 601 3.16 -7.68 15.96
CA GLU A 601 4.43 -7.21 15.46
C GLU A 601 4.31 -7.00 13.95
N ALA A 602 4.13 -5.75 13.52
CA ALA A 602 3.93 -5.41 12.12
C ALA A 602 5.26 -5.04 11.43
N PRO A 603 5.48 -5.42 10.16
CA PRO A 603 6.62 -4.95 9.39
C PRO A 603 6.42 -3.47 9.06
N ILE A 604 7.42 -2.64 9.33
CA ILE A 604 7.35 -1.20 9.01
C ILE A 604 8.35 -0.79 7.93
N ALA A 605 9.51 -1.43 7.90
CA ALA A 605 10.56 -1.12 6.95
C ALA A 605 11.39 -2.36 6.57
N TYR A 606 11.81 -2.44 5.32
CA TYR A 606 12.72 -3.49 4.83
C TYR A 606 13.79 -2.89 3.92
N ASP A 607 15.05 -3.13 4.22
CA ASP A 607 16.16 -2.70 3.38
C ASP A 607 16.46 -3.77 2.32
N LEU A 608 16.29 -3.42 1.04
CA LEU A 608 16.39 -4.34 -0.08
C LEU A 608 17.84 -4.80 -0.35
N MET A 609 18.85 -4.15 0.23
CA MET A 609 20.25 -4.50 0.02
C MET A 609 20.80 -5.38 1.12
N THR A 610 20.47 -5.08 2.37
CA THR A 610 20.95 -5.78 3.56
C THR A 610 20.01 -6.88 4.03
N GLY A 611 18.74 -6.82 3.62
CA GLY A 611 17.69 -7.70 4.12
C GLY A 611 17.25 -7.39 5.55
N ALA A 612 17.66 -6.25 6.10
CA ALA A 612 17.28 -5.82 7.44
C ALA A 612 15.78 -5.49 7.49
N LEU A 613 15.07 -6.17 8.40
CA LEU A 613 13.65 -5.95 8.67
C LEU A 613 13.50 -5.15 9.98
N ALA A 614 12.80 -4.03 9.91
CA ALA A 614 12.33 -3.31 11.09
C ALA A 614 10.85 -3.59 11.32
N THR A 615 10.52 -3.90 12.57
CA THR A 615 9.16 -4.20 13.02
C THR A 615 8.71 -3.19 14.08
N ARG A 616 7.39 -3.13 14.31
CA ARG A 616 6.80 -2.35 15.39
C ARG A 616 5.61 -3.10 15.99
N LEU A 617 5.51 -3.06 17.32
CA LEU A 617 4.30 -3.50 18.01
C LEU A 617 3.17 -2.50 17.76
N ALA A 618 2.12 -2.94 17.08
CA ALA A 618 0.91 -2.17 16.80
C ALA A 618 -0.28 -2.79 17.56
N SER A 619 -1.06 -1.95 18.25
CA SER A 619 -2.34 -2.39 18.81
C SER A 619 -3.42 -2.30 17.73
N VAL A 620 -4.14 -3.39 17.51
CA VAL A 620 -5.19 -3.53 16.51
C VAL A 620 -6.50 -3.92 17.21
N ASP A 621 -7.60 -3.30 16.79
CA ASP A 621 -8.94 -3.71 17.18
C ASP A 621 -9.48 -4.71 16.15
N LEU A 622 -9.75 -5.93 16.61
CA LEU A 622 -10.28 -7.02 15.79
C LEU A 622 -11.80 -7.12 15.89
N THR A 623 -12.46 -6.10 16.45
CA THR A 623 -13.92 -6.00 16.50
C THR A 623 -14.46 -5.80 15.08
N PRO A 624 -15.38 -6.67 14.60
CA PRO A 624 -15.96 -6.53 13.27
C PRO A 624 -16.70 -5.20 13.08
N THR A 625 -16.67 -4.63 11.88
CA THR A 625 -17.34 -3.35 11.58
C THR A 625 -18.83 -3.49 11.29
N ALA A 626 -19.29 -4.70 10.94
CA ALA A 626 -20.69 -5.02 10.72
C ALA A 626 -21.18 -6.10 11.70
N ARG A 627 -22.50 -6.32 11.74
CA ARG A 627 -23.11 -7.43 12.45
C ARG A 627 -23.93 -8.25 11.48
N GLU A 628 -23.70 -9.55 11.52
CA GLU A 628 -24.39 -10.50 10.66
C GLU A 628 -25.80 -10.70 11.18
N MET A 629 -26.77 -10.69 10.26
CA MET A 629 -28.18 -10.88 10.57
C MET A 629 -28.72 -11.96 9.64
N ASP A 630 -29.15 -13.07 10.22
CA ASP A 630 -29.70 -14.21 9.51
C ASP A 630 -31.20 -14.20 9.60
N VAL A 631 -31.87 -14.42 8.48
CA VAL A 631 -33.31 -14.69 8.40
C VAL A 631 -33.49 -16.12 7.91
N GLU A 632 -34.18 -16.95 8.69
CA GLU A 632 -34.49 -18.34 8.37
C GLU A 632 -36.00 -18.52 8.23
N LEU A 633 -36.45 -19.11 7.13
CA LEU A 633 -37.81 -19.58 6.95
C LEU A 633 -37.78 -21.10 6.80
N GLY A 634 -38.59 -21.81 7.58
CA GLY A 634 -38.71 -23.26 7.51
C GLY A 634 -40.15 -23.72 7.50
N TRP A 635 -40.35 -24.90 6.92
CA TRP A 635 -41.59 -25.66 7.05
C TRP A 635 -41.26 -27.13 7.28
N SER A 636 -42.02 -27.77 8.15
CA SER A 636 -41.91 -29.21 8.41
C SER A 636 -43.27 -29.86 8.56
N ALA A 637 -43.44 -31.07 8.04
CA ALA A 637 -44.64 -31.86 8.24
C ALA A 637 -44.32 -33.34 8.39
N ALA A 638 -45.18 -34.04 9.14
CA ALA A 638 -45.21 -35.49 9.11
C ALA A 638 -45.86 -35.94 7.80
N LEU A 639 -45.18 -36.80 7.05
CA LEU A 639 -45.76 -37.44 5.86
C LEU A 639 -46.47 -38.76 6.25
N SER A 640 -45.93 -39.44 7.27
CA SER A 640 -46.51 -40.65 7.88
C SER A 640 -46.03 -40.78 9.33
N PRO A 641 -46.49 -41.79 10.10
CA PRO A 641 -45.93 -42.10 11.41
C PRO A 641 -44.42 -42.42 11.41
N THR A 642 -43.85 -42.77 10.26
CA THR A 642 -42.43 -43.13 10.10
C THR A 642 -41.66 -42.17 9.20
N SER A 643 -42.31 -41.16 8.61
CA SER A 643 -41.64 -40.22 7.71
C SER A 643 -42.01 -38.75 7.93
N SER A 644 -41.04 -37.87 7.75
CA SER A 644 -41.22 -36.42 7.83
C SER A 644 -40.44 -35.71 6.73
N LEU A 645 -40.99 -34.58 6.30
CA LEU A 645 -40.37 -33.67 5.36
C LEU A 645 -40.10 -32.34 6.04
N ARG A 646 -38.92 -31.77 5.80
CA ARG A 646 -38.59 -30.41 6.17
C ARG A 646 -37.92 -29.72 5.00
N PHE A 647 -38.29 -28.49 4.74
CA PHE A 647 -37.50 -27.62 3.89
C PHE A 647 -37.35 -26.26 4.55
N GLY A 648 -36.30 -25.54 4.19
CA GLY A 648 -36.10 -24.18 4.65
C GLY A 648 -35.11 -23.43 3.80
N VAL A 649 -35.17 -22.11 3.92
CA VAL A 649 -34.25 -21.17 3.30
C VAL A 649 -33.76 -20.23 4.38
N ALA A 650 -32.46 -19.97 4.38
CA ALA A 650 -31.83 -18.98 5.24
C ALA A 650 -31.05 -17.99 4.37
N HIS A 651 -31.08 -16.72 4.75
CA HIS A 651 -30.31 -15.67 4.13
C HIS A 651 -29.60 -14.86 5.22
N ALA A 652 -28.31 -14.62 5.04
CA ALA A 652 -27.49 -13.83 5.94
C ALA A 652 -27.06 -12.53 5.28
N PHE A 653 -27.40 -11.43 5.95
CA PHE A 653 -26.90 -10.10 5.67
C PHE A 653 -25.63 -9.85 6.47
N ASP A 654 -24.66 -9.17 5.87
CA ASP A 654 -23.32 -8.95 6.44
C ASP A 654 -22.66 -10.26 6.88
N ALA A 655 -22.72 -11.26 6.01
CA ALA A 655 -22.31 -12.63 6.27
C ALA A 655 -20.89 -12.70 6.87
N GLY A 656 -20.75 -13.41 7.99
CA GLY A 656 -19.51 -13.49 8.77
C GLY A 656 -19.09 -12.17 9.41
N HIS A 657 -20.00 -11.23 9.66
CA HIS A 657 -19.74 -9.89 10.19
C HIS A 657 -18.93 -8.99 9.24
N VAL A 658 -19.05 -9.21 7.93
CA VAL A 658 -18.39 -8.44 6.88
C VAL A 658 -19.42 -7.56 6.17
N ALA A 659 -19.22 -6.25 6.22
CA ALA A 659 -20.15 -5.29 5.62
C ALA A 659 -20.40 -5.59 4.13
N GLY A 660 -21.66 -5.73 3.73
CA GLY A 660 -22.10 -6.00 2.36
C GLY A 660 -21.94 -7.45 1.90
N ALA A 661 -21.34 -8.33 2.72
CA ALA A 661 -21.27 -9.76 2.38
C ALA A 661 -22.66 -10.40 2.53
N GLN A 662 -22.98 -11.33 1.63
CA GLN A 662 -24.25 -12.05 1.65
C GLN A 662 -24.01 -13.55 1.50
N ASP A 663 -24.84 -14.35 2.16
CA ASP A 663 -24.84 -15.81 2.01
C ASP A 663 -26.27 -16.34 2.08
N THR A 664 -26.59 -17.30 1.22
CA THR A 664 -27.95 -17.87 1.10
C THR A 664 -27.87 -19.37 1.04
N ALA A 665 -28.71 -20.01 1.85
CA ALA A 665 -28.71 -21.44 2.02
C ALA A 665 -30.13 -21.98 1.92
N GLY A 666 -30.33 -23.03 1.12
CA GLY A 666 -31.55 -23.82 1.13
C GLY A 666 -31.26 -25.21 1.67
N PHE A 667 -32.22 -25.80 2.37
CA PHE A 667 -32.12 -27.21 2.76
C PHE A 667 -33.46 -27.93 2.59
N LEU A 668 -33.36 -29.22 2.27
CA LEU A 668 -34.45 -30.18 2.20
C LEU A 668 -34.00 -31.42 2.96
N SER A 669 -34.78 -31.84 3.95
CA SER A 669 -34.54 -33.05 4.72
C SER A 669 -35.77 -33.94 4.66
N LEU A 670 -35.58 -35.14 4.13
CA LEU A 670 -36.56 -36.21 4.18
C LEU A 670 -36.04 -37.25 5.18
N THR A 671 -36.76 -37.42 6.29
CA THR A 671 -36.47 -38.47 7.25
C THR A 671 -37.38 -39.66 6.96
N LEU A 672 -36.77 -40.81 6.66
CA LEU A 672 -37.46 -42.10 6.51
C LEU A 672 -36.96 -43.02 7.62
N ARG A 673 -37.88 -43.63 8.38
CA ARG A 673 -37.57 -44.67 9.37
C ARG A 673 -37.92 -46.06 8.87
#